data_AF-R7J5X8-F1
#
_entry.id   AF-R7J5X8-F1
#
_cell.length_a   1.000
_cell.length_b   1.000
_cell.length_c   1.000
_cell.angle_alpha   90.00
_cell.angle_beta   90.00
_cell.angle_gamma   90.00
#
_symmetry.space_group_name_H-M   'P 1'
#
loop_
_entity.id
_entity.type
_entity.pdbx_description
1 polymer ?
#
loop_
_entity_poly.entity_id
_entity_poly.type
_entity_poly.pdbx_seq_one_letter_code
_entity_poly.pdbx_strand_id
1 'polypeptide(L)'
;MKKLFLKQALAVAIMLLSGIVSYAASSGKCGDNLTWTMDDAGNLVITGSGDMYDAHDPQYQANAWVDSKVKTVKFPAGLTSIGYAMFTYTRDLKELNLAGTQVKTIKGNAFRYSGITTVDLPSTLTEFGSTAFWDCSDIEVIRVASGNTKYDSRNNCNAVIETATNKLIIGGNKTVIPSTVKIIGSSAFRGRTKRTSTGLHDHVQLIGDFAYAGCTAIESVFIPAEVYAIGYNPFMGCENLKYINVDEKNIRYDSRFDCNAIIETKPATLIAGCSYTIIPRNILTIDEHAFDGINIESIDIPASVTTIKARAIHNCTLLGSITVDKKNSVYDSRDNCNAIINTKTNKLIVGCYNTVIPNGVKSIADYAFDQVGHLGDVIIPPTVTSIGVDAFRGSFLTGVYLPPSITSIGESAFAWNYDIKEIVACMTTPPTIEKSTFNWTAYEKTKLIVPPGTKAKYQAAEYWKDFTNIEEGTRGGQCGDKAFWTMLNGAVNITGTGAMYDFTSTETAEKQWGTATALNIGEGITKIGNYNFFNCRNIKTVSFPSTLTTIGRGVFEYCRSIESIWIPKSVTSIQAGTFGGCSSVKLMYVEADNTVYDSRNNCNAIIKTADNELVAGCTVTVIPNTVTTIGGAAFALYSNLTKITIPGSVTKIKASAFRYTKLDELHVEATEPPACTPNTFYGVEVAKCKLYVPIGSIEKYKAADIWKDFIILAGVDDITADDSSVAVRTVGRDITISGAPDDALVEVYNTAGMTVYSGTAKTIAAPASGLYIVRVAGTTHKVAVK
;
A
#
# COMPACT_ATOMS: atom_id res chain seq x y z
N MET A 1 11.06 7.90 9.21
CA MET A 1 12.50 8.15 9.51
C MET A 1 13.39 6.92 9.78
N LYS A 2 12.87 5.71 10.13
CA LYS A 2 13.71 4.50 10.32
C LYS A 2 14.73 4.19 9.21
N LYS A 3 14.49 4.65 7.97
CA LYS A 3 15.42 4.51 6.84
C LYS A 3 16.13 5.79 6.36
N LEU A 4 15.79 6.99 6.85
CA LEU A 4 16.64 8.20 6.66
C LEU A 4 17.89 8.10 7.56
N PHE A 5 17.70 7.50 8.73
CA PHE A 5 18.77 6.95 9.59
C PHE A 5 19.66 5.95 8.84
N LEU A 6 19.10 5.21 7.87
CA LEU A 6 19.87 4.28 7.06
C LEU A 6 20.76 4.96 6.01
N LYS A 7 20.54 6.21 5.58
CA LYS A 7 21.28 6.77 4.41
C LYS A 7 22.54 7.53 4.74
N GLN A 8 22.62 8.12 5.93
CA GLN A 8 23.92 8.51 6.47
C GLN A 8 24.65 7.30 7.04
N ALA A 9 23.93 6.29 7.51
CA ALA A 9 24.50 4.96 7.68
C ALA A 9 24.82 4.26 6.34
N LEU A 10 24.25 4.68 5.19
CA LEU A 10 24.50 4.10 3.86
C LEU A 10 25.66 4.81 3.17
N ALA A 11 25.92 6.09 3.42
CA ALA A 11 27.19 6.70 3.04
C ALA A 11 28.35 6.03 3.80
N VAL A 12 28.13 5.70 5.07
CA VAL A 12 29.04 4.89 5.89
C VAL A 12 29.03 3.41 5.44
N ALA A 13 27.89 2.83 5.07
CA ALA A 13 27.80 1.44 4.62
C ALA A 13 28.27 1.24 3.18
N ILE A 14 28.24 2.27 2.31
CA ILE A 14 28.86 2.28 0.98
C ILE A 14 30.37 2.40 1.13
N MET A 15 30.86 3.10 2.17
CA MET A 15 32.28 3.00 2.59
C MET A 15 32.62 1.63 3.20
N LEU A 16 31.67 0.93 3.85
CA LEU A 16 31.87 -0.44 4.38
C LEU A 16 31.67 -1.55 3.33
N LEU A 17 30.91 -1.31 2.24
CA LEU A 17 30.64 -2.26 1.17
C LEU A 17 31.73 -2.26 0.08
N SER A 18 32.62 -1.26 0.06
CA SER A 18 33.84 -1.27 -0.75
C SER A 18 34.95 -2.12 -0.11
N GLY A 19 34.63 -3.35 0.31
CA GLY A 19 35.56 -4.49 0.38
C GLY A 19 36.91 -4.37 1.11
N ILE A 20 37.21 -3.30 1.84
CA ILE A 20 38.46 -3.11 2.58
C ILE A 20 38.14 -2.22 3.78
N VAL A 21 37.88 -2.82 4.95
CA VAL A 21 38.55 -2.56 6.25
C VAL A 21 38.00 -3.61 7.22
N SER A 22 38.66 -4.78 7.27
CA SER A 22 38.83 -5.47 8.55
C SER A 22 39.56 -4.52 9.51
N TYR A 23 39.33 -4.59 10.82
CA TYR A 23 40.27 -4.34 11.93
C TYR A 23 39.55 -3.67 13.11
N ALA A 24 39.08 -4.47 14.07
CA ALA A 24 39.08 -4.01 15.46
C ALA A 24 40.54 -4.05 15.91
N ALA A 25 41.29 -2.97 15.65
CA ALA A 25 42.56 -2.79 16.35
C ALA A 25 42.25 -2.76 17.85
N SER A 26 43.04 -3.47 18.68
CA SER A 26 42.88 -3.44 20.14
C SER A 26 43.55 -2.23 20.78
N SER A 27 44.26 -1.42 19.99
CA SER A 27 44.90 -0.18 20.43
C SER A 27 45.28 0.72 19.25
N GLY A 28 45.56 1.99 19.53
CA GLY A 28 46.03 2.94 18.52
C GLY A 28 46.18 4.37 19.05
N LYS A 29 46.26 5.33 18.14
CA LYS A 29 46.25 6.77 18.45
C LYS A 29 44.89 7.39 18.20
N CYS A 30 44.56 8.41 18.98
CA CYS A 30 43.34 9.22 18.83
C CYS A 30 43.59 10.73 18.97
N GLY A 31 44.87 11.11 19.07
CA GLY A 31 45.39 12.46 19.14
C GLY A 31 46.92 12.39 19.14
N ASP A 32 47.60 13.52 18.95
CA ASP A 32 49.07 13.54 18.83
C ASP A 32 49.77 12.92 20.05
N ASN A 33 49.20 13.20 21.22
CA ASN A 33 49.65 12.73 22.53
C ASN A 33 48.57 11.89 23.24
N LEU A 34 47.63 11.32 22.48
CA LEU A 34 46.56 10.46 23.00
C LEU A 34 46.60 9.09 22.34
N THR A 35 46.59 8.06 23.15
CA THR A 35 46.48 6.65 22.73
C THR A 35 45.24 6.03 23.34
N TRP A 36 44.78 4.93 22.74
CA TRP A 36 43.64 4.17 23.24
C TRP A 36 43.94 2.67 23.20
N THR A 37 43.26 1.94 24.07
CA THR A 37 43.17 0.46 24.06
C THR A 37 41.72 0.05 24.25
N MET A 38 41.31 -1.06 23.64
CA MET A 38 39.96 -1.61 23.76
C MET A 38 40.03 -3.10 24.01
N ASP A 39 39.30 -3.58 25.02
CA ASP A 39 39.17 -5.01 25.31
C ASP A 39 37.99 -5.65 24.56
N ASP A 40 37.93 -6.99 24.57
CA ASP A 40 36.87 -7.77 23.92
C ASP A 40 35.48 -7.54 24.54
N ALA A 41 35.42 -7.02 25.77
CA ALA A 41 34.17 -6.70 26.44
C ALA A 41 33.57 -5.37 25.97
N GLY A 42 34.36 -4.55 25.25
CA GLY A 42 33.96 -3.23 24.75
C GLY A 42 34.33 -2.07 25.67
N ASN A 43 35.30 -2.25 26.56
CA ASN A 43 35.79 -1.19 27.42
C ASN A 43 36.94 -0.45 26.73
N LEU A 44 36.68 0.80 26.35
CA LEU A 44 37.65 1.68 25.71
C LEU A 44 38.37 2.51 26.78
N VAL A 45 39.69 2.46 26.81
CA VAL A 45 40.53 3.28 27.70
C VAL A 45 41.37 4.22 26.88
N ILE A 46 41.30 5.51 27.17
CA ILE A 46 42.09 6.55 26.50
C ILE A 46 43.11 7.09 27.50
N THR A 47 44.37 7.21 27.06
CA THR A 47 45.50 7.64 27.88
C THR A 47 46.29 8.76 27.22
N GLY A 48 46.96 9.57 28.04
CA GLY A 48 47.73 10.74 27.58
C GLY A 48 47.04 12.07 27.89
N SER A 49 47.36 13.10 27.12
CA SER A 49 46.83 14.45 27.31
C SER A 49 46.77 15.21 25.98
N GLY A 50 45.87 16.18 25.85
CA GLY A 50 45.72 17.00 24.65
C GLY A 50 44.41 16.74 23.91
N ASP A 51 44.40 17.08 22.62
CA ASP A 51 43.20 17.11 21.79
C ASP A 51 42.97 15.79 21.05
N MET A 52 41.70 15.38 20.93
CA MET A 52 41.33 14.29 20.03
C MET A 52 41.28 14.75 18.58
N TYR A 53 41.67 13.87 17.66
CA TYR A 53 41.49 14.05 16.22
C TYR A 53 40.01 14.15 15.82
N ASP A 54 39.76 14.66 14.62
CA ASP A 54 38.44 14.57 13.98
C ASP A 54 38.34 13.26 13.19
N ALA A 55 37.13 12.73 13.01
CA ALA A 55 36.93 11.42 12.37
C ALA A 55 37.43 11.32 10.90
N HIS A 56 37.70 12.45 10.25
CA HIS A 56 38.21 12.52 8.87
C HIS A 56 39.71 12.85 8.80
N ASP A 57 40.40 12.92 9.94
CA ASP A 57 41.84 13.18 9.97
C ASP A 57 42.61 12.01 9.32
N PRO A 58 43.50 12.24 8.34
CA PRO A 58 44.29 11.18 7.71
C PRO A 58 45.18 10.39 8.68
N GLN A 59 45.53 10.98 9.83
CA GLN A 59 46.32 10.34 10.90
C GLN A 59 45.44 9.59 11.89
N TYR A 60 44.15 9.88 11.93
CA TYR A 60 43.17 9.03 12.56
C TYR A 60 42.99 7.80 11.68
N GLN A 61 43.20 6.60 12.25
CA GLN A 61 42.72 5.37 11.62
C GLN A 61 41.20 5.46 11.61
N ALA A 62 40.65 6.07 10.56
CA ALA A 62 39.22 6.24 10.38
C ALA A 62 38.55 4.90 10.68
N ASN A 63 37.71 4.90 11.73
CA ASN A 63 36.82 3.81 12.12
C ASN A 63 37.35 2.72 13.07
N ALA A 64 38.44 2.92 13.82
CA ALA A 64 38.94 1.84 14.70
C ALA A 64 37.94 1.34 15.78
N TRP A 65 37.03 2.20 16.27
CA TRP A 65 35.94 1.80 17.20
C TRP A 65 34.56 2.42 16.87
N VAL A 66 34.41 3.09 15.73
CA VAL A 66 33.09 3.58 15.26
C VAL A 66 32.24 2.36 14.90
N ASP A 67 30.98 2.30 15.35
CA ASP A 67 30.11 1.10 15.25
C ASP A 67 30.65 -0.15 15.99
N SER A 68 31.68 0.01 16.83
CA SER A 68 32.16 -1.08 17.68
C SER A 68 31.28 -1.25 18.91
N LYS A 69 31.40 -2.41 19.57
CA LYS A 69 30.73 -2.76 20.83
C LYS A 69 31.18 -1.88 22.02
N VAL A 70 31.59 -0.63 21.83
CA VAL A 70 31.98 0.27 22.94
C VAL A 70 30.82 0.36 23.92
N LYS A 71 31.03 -0.16 25.13
CA LYS A 71 30.07 -0.09 26.24
C LYS A 71 30.45 1.00 27.24
N THR A 72 31.75 1.19 27.45
CA THR A 72 32.29 2.20 28.38
C THR A 72 33.50 2.89 27.77
N VAL A 73 33.71 4.16 28.13
CA VAL A 73 34.92 4.90 27.78
C VAL A 73 35.52 5.52 29.05
N LYS A 74 36.81 5.27 29.30
CA LYS A 74 37.58 5.97 30.33
C LYS A 74 38.44 7.05 29.69
N PHE A 75 38.12 8.30 29.97
CA PHE A 75 38.88 9.46 29.48
C PHE A 75 40.00 9.86 30.45
N PRO A 76 41.17 10.32 29.96
CA PRO A 76 42.24 10.79 30.82
C PRO A 76 41.98 12.22 31.31
N ALA A 77 42.46 12.56 32.52
CA ALA A 77 42.27 13.89 33.10
C ALA A 77 42.82 15.02 32.21
N GLY A 78 43.94 14.78 31.51
CA GLY A 78 44.58 15.74 30.62
C GLY A 78 43.92 15.91 29.24
N LEU A 79 42.78 15.28 28.96
CA LEU A 79 42.04 15.45 27.71
C LEU A 79 41.51 16.88 27.58
N THR A 80 41.76 17.56 26.45
CA THR A 80 41.38 18.98 26.25
C THR A 80 40.27 19.20 25.23
N SER A 81 40.01 18.27 24.32
CA SER A 81 38.86 18.35 23.41
C SER A 81 38.40 16.99 22.89
N ILE A 82 37.14 16.94 22.45
CA ILE A 82 36.56 15.81 21.71
C ILE A 82 36.32 16.24 20.26
N GLY A 83 36.93 15.51 19.34
CA GLY A 83 36.88 15.81 17.92
C GLY A 83 35.52 15.52 17.27
N TYR A 84 35.37 16.02 16.05
CA TYR A 84 34.16 15.91 15.25
C TYR A 84 33.87 14.44 14.91
N ALA A 85 32.63 14.01 15.15
CA ALA A 85 32.12 12.67 14.82
C ALA A 85 32.84 11.46 15.45
N MET A 86 33.70 11.65 16.46
CA MET A 86 34.60 10.62 16.98
C MET A 86 33.94 9.39 17.61
N PHE A 87 32.77 9.55 18.22
CA PHE A 87 31.98 8.48 18.85
C PHE A 87 30.64 8.25 18.16
N THR A 88 30.51 8.64 16.88
CA THR A 88 29.29 8.42 16.10
C THR A 88 28.92 6.92 16.08
N TYR A 89 27.63 6.60 16.17
CA TYR A 89 27.09 5.23 16.16
C TYR A 89 27.58 4.31 17.30
N THR A 90 28.06 4.85 18.42
CA THR A 90 28.35 4.05 19.63
C THR A 90 27.06 3.70 20.39
N ARG A 91 26.27 2.77 19.83
CA ARG A 91 24.91 2.45 20.31
C ARG A 91 24.87 1.74 21.67
N ASP A 92 25.96 1.07 22.05
CA ASP A 92 26.06 0.37 23.33
C ASP A 92 26.64 1.24 24.45
N LEU A 93 27.23 2.39 24.12
CA LEU A 93 27.80 3.31 25.11
C LEU A 93 26.69 3.97 25.92
N LYS A 94 26.61 3.67 27.22
CA LYS A 94 25.52 4.17 28.10
C LYS A 94 25.88 5.41 28.91
N GLU A 95 27.15 5.62 29.19
CA GLU A 95 27.62 6.73 30.03
C GLU A 95 28.73 7.50 29.34
N LEU A 96 28.60 8.82 29.32
CA LEU A 96 29.66 9.75 28.96
C LEU A 96 30.07 10.52 30.20
N ASN A 97 31.20 10.16 30.78
CA ASN A 97 31.74 10.83 31.96
C ASN A 97 33.02 11.59 31.60
N LEU A 98 32.89 12.91 31.51
CA LEU A 98 33.99 13.85 31.27
C LEU A 98 34.27 14.71 32.51
N ALA A 99 33.61 14.44 33.64
CA ALA A 99 33.87 15.16 34.88
C ALA A 99 35.34 14.95 35.33
N GLY A 100 36.00 16.04 35.73
CA GLY A 100 37.41 16.01 36.12
C GLY A 100 38.41 15.96 34.96
N THR A 101 37.96 15.96 33.71
CA THR A 101 38.83 16.19 32.54
C THR A 101 39.09 17.68 32.31
N GLN A 102 40.06 18.00 31.46
CA GLN A 102 40.36 19.37 31.02
C GLN A 102 39.63 19.75 29.72
N VAL A 103 38.58 19.03 29.33
CA VAL A 103 37.89 19.25 28.05
C VAL A 103 37.29 20.66 28.01
N LYS A 104 37.67 21.42 26.99
CA LYS A 104 37.16 22.77 26.69
C LYS A 104 36.14 22.75 25.57
N THR A 105 36.31 21.85 24.61
CA THR A 105 35.50 21.79 23.39
C THR A 105 34.99 20.38 23.12
N ILE A 106 33.69 20.26 22.85
CA ILE A 106 33.08 19.06 22.24
C ILE A 106 32.55 19.46 20.87
N LYS A 107 33.17 18.97 19.79
CA LYS A 107 32.80 19.35 18.43
C LYS A 107 31.48 18.73 17.96
N GLY A 108 30.95 19.24 16.85
CA GLY A 108 29.71 18.75 16.24
C GLY A 108 29.73 17.25 15.93
N ASN A 109 28.56 16.62 15.98
CA ASN A 109 28.36 15.18 15.73
C ASN A 109 29.19 14.22 16.60
N ALA A 110 29.97 14.69 17.59
CA ALA A 110 30.90 13.88 18.35
C ALA A 110 30.31 12.55 18.87
N PHE A 111 29.05 12.53 19.32
CA PHE A 111 28.33 11.38 19.85
C PHE A 111 27.06 11.07 19.07
N ARG A 112 27.00 11.45 17.80
CA ARG A 112 25.77 11.30 17.02
C ARG A 112 25.30 9.83 16.95
N TYR A 113 24.01 9.57 17.15
CA TYR A 113 23.42 8.22 17.22
C TYR A 113 24.03 7.28 18.29
N SER A 114 24.67 7.83 19.33
CA SER A 114 25.11 7.04 20.48
C SER A 114 23.96 6.66 21.41
N GLY A 115 24.07 5.52 22.08
CA GLY A 115 23.07 5.03 23.05
C GLY A 115 23.23 5.59 24.46
N ILE A 116 23.80 6.79 24.58
CA ILE A 116 24.15 7.41 25.85
C ILE A 116 22.87 7.75 26.63
N THR A 117 22.86 7.42 27.91
CA THR A 117 21.77 7.69 28.86
C THR A 117 22.15 8.76 29.88
N THR A 118 23.43 8.81 30.27
CA THR A 118 23.97 9.75 31.26
C THR A 118 25.14 10.52 30.66
N VAL A 119 25.13 11.85 30.83
CA VAL A 119 26.18 12.76 30.36
C VAL A 119 26.65 13.63 31.53
N ASP A 120 27.91 13.48 31.93
CA ASP A 120 28.55 14.31 32.95
C ASP A 120 29.67 15.14 32.30
N LEU A 121 29.50 16.47 32.29
CA LEU A 121 30.39 17.43 31.62
C LEU A 121 31.35 18.12 32.59
N PRO A 122 32.57 18.51 32.16
CA PRO A 122 33.57 19.12 33.03
C PRO A 122 33.32 20.60 33.31
N SER A 123 33.97 21.11 34.36
CA SER A 123 33.94 22.53 34.72
C SER A 123 34.69 23.42 33.73
N THR A 124 35.58 22.85 32.92
CA THR A 124 36.40 23.56 31.94
C THR A 124 35.75 23.75 30.58
N LEU A 125 34.57 23.16 30.35
CA LEU A 125 33.89 23.20 29.06
C LEU A 125 33.44 24.62 28.71
N THR A 126 33.91 25.15 27.58
CA THR A 126 33.58 26.50 27.08
C THR A 126 32.89 26.46 25.71
N GLU A 127 33.03 25.39 24.95
CA GLU A 127 32.48 25.28 23.60
C GLU A 127 31.77 23.94 23.38
N PHE A 128 30.60 24.01 22.73
CA PHE A 128 29.73 22.87 22.53
C PHE A 128 29.10 22.93 21.13
N GLY A 129 29.39 21.95 20.30
CA GLY A 129 28.76 21.82 18.98
C GLY A 129 27.26 21.54 19.13
N SER A 130 26.41 22.32 18.48
CA SER A 130 24.94 22.17 18.55
C SER A 130 24.44 20.79 18.10
N THR A 131 25.24 20.05 17.36
CA THR A 131 24.95 18.69 16.87
C THR A 131 25.71 17.59 17.60
N ALA A 132 26.47 17.90 18.66
CA ALA A 132 27.33 16.93 19.34
C ALA A 132 26.59 15.65 19.76
N PHE A 133 25.31 15.76 20.15
CA PHE A 133 24.45 14.66 20.60
C PHE A 133 23.20 14.47 19.73
N TRP A 134 23.36 14.77 18.43
CA TRP A 134 22.29 14.63 17.46
C TRP A 134 21.81 13.16 17.44
N ASP A 135 20.50 12.95 17.64
CA ASP A 135 19.83 11.64 17.58
C ASP A 135 20.36 10.61 18.62
N CYS A 136 20.88 11.09 19.76
CA CYS A 136 21.10 10.25 20.95
C CYS A 136 19.77 10.01 21.67
N SER A 137 18.95 9.07 21.21
CA SER A 137 17.55 8.98 21.63
C SER A 137 17.33 8.65 23.11
N ASP A 138 18.33 8.09 23.79
CA ASP A 138 18.22 7.56 25.14
C ASP A 138 18.73 8.48 26.25
N ILE A 139 19.23 9.69 25.95
CA ILE A 139 19.75 10.59 26.99
C ILE A 139 18.66 10.94 27.99
N GLU A 140 18.90 10.68 29.28
CA GLU A 140 17.97 10.95 30.37
C GLU A 140 18.54 11.97 31.36
N VAL A 141 19.83 11.81 31.72
CA VAL A 141 20.50 12.60 32.75
C VAL A 141 21.65 13.37 32.14
N ILE A 142 21.69 14.68 32.44
CA ILE A 142 22.79 15.56 32.03
C ILE A 142 23.21 16.40 33.23
N ARG A 143 24.50 16.42 33.53
CA ARG A 143 25.10 17.21 34.62
C ARG A 143 26.28 18.01 34.11
N VAL A 144 26.39 19.24 34.58
CA VAL A 144 27.59 20.08 34.38
C VAL A 144 28.28 20.21 35.73
N ALA A 145 29.58 19.88 35.78
CA ALA A 145 30.35 19.94 37.01
C ALA A 145 30.34 21.35 37.62
N SER A 146 30.28 21.41 38.96
CA SER A 146 30.31 22.65 39.72
C SER A 146 31.57 23.47 39.39
N GLY A 147 31.40 24.79 39.23
CA GLY A 147 32.50 25.69 38.90
C GLY A 147 32.68 25.96 37.40
N ASN A 148 31.86 25.35 36.52
CA ASN A 148 31.77 25.84 35.14
C ASN A 148 31.19 27.26 35.13
N THR A 149 31.87 28.20 34.48
CA THR A 149 31.48 29.62 34.44
C THR A 149 30.55 29.96 33.29
N LYS A 150 30.44 29.09 32.27
CA LYS A 150 29.63 29.32 31.07
C LYS A 150 28.33 28.51 31.08
N TYR A 151 28.40 27.25 31.48
CA TYR A 151 27.26 26.34 31.47
C TYR A 151 26.90 25.87 32.88
N ASP A 152 25.63 25.57 33.10
CA ASP A 152 25.19 24.85 34.29
C ASP A 152 24.14 23.79 33.95
N SER A 153 23.82 22.98 34.96
CA SER A 153 22.67 22.07 34.99
C SER A 153 21.85 22.34 36.25
N ARG A 154 21.45 23.61 36.44
CA ARG A 154 20.80 24.10 37.67
C ARG A 154 19.58 23.26 38.07
N ASN A 155 19.32 23.17 39.37
CA ASN A 155 18.13 22.52 39.93
C ASN A 155 17.90 21.07 39.44
N ASN A 156 18.97 20.34 39.10
CA ASN A 156 18.89 18.98 38.53
C ASN A 156 17.98 18.91 37.29
N CYS A 157 18.02 19.94 36.44
CA CYS A 157 17.14 20.06 35.28
C CYS A 157 17.43 19.04 34.16
N ASN A 158 18.48 18.23 34.28
CA ASN A 158 18.95 17.28 33.26
C ASN A 158 19.19 17.96 31.89
N ALA A 159 19.81 19.13 31.89
CA ALA A 159 20.11 19.90 30.69
C ALA A 159 21.42 20.69 30.84
N VAL A 160 21.98 21.12 29.72
CA VAL A 160 23.04 22.13 29.68
C VAL A 160 22.42 23.48 29.36
N ILE A 161 22.59 24.44 30.25
CA ILE A 161 22.08 25.80 30.10
C ILE A 161 23.25 26.77 30.05
N GLU A 162 23.30 27.60 29.02
CA GLU A 162 24.23 28.74 28.95
C GLU A 162 23.76 29.83 29.92
N THR A 163 24.58 30.12 30.92
CA THR A 163 24.21 30.98 32.07
C THR A 163 23.96 32.42 31.67
N ALA A 164 24.74 32.96 30.72
CA ALA A 164 24.67 34.35 30.29
C ALA A 164 23.36 34.68 29.55
N THR A 165 22.81 33.72 28.81
CA THR A 165 21.63 33.91 27.94
C THR A 165 20.39 33.17 28.42
N ASN A 166 20.53 32.28 29.40
CA ASN A 166 19.53 31.28 29.79
C ASN A 166 19.03 30.45 28.59
N LYS A 167 19.95 30.09 27.70
CA LYS A 167 19.68 29.22 26.56
C LYS A 167 19.90 27.76 26.93
N LEU A 168 18.89 26.93 26.74
CA LEU A 168 19.00 25.48 26.85
C LEU A 168 19.69 24.95 25.59
N ILE A 169 20.90 24.43 25.73
CA ILE A 169 21.75 23.96 24.62
C ILE A 169 21.42 22.51 24.26
N ILE A 170 21.28 21.65 25.26
CA ILE A 170 20.92 20.24 25.11
C ILE A 170 20.08 19.80 26.31
N GLY A 171 19.05 19.00 26.06
CA GLY A 171 18.28 18.30 27.08
C GLY A 171 18.19 16.80 26.80
N GLY A 172 17.77 16.06 27.83
CA GLY A 172 17.39 14.65 27.78
C GLY A 172 15.88 14.44 27.80
N ASN A 173 15.47 13.18 27.82
CA ASN A 173 14.07 12.76 27.90
C ASN A 173 13.40 13.22 29.20
N LYS A 174 14.16 13.29 30.32
CA LYS A 174 13.69 13.70 31.65
C LYS A 174 13.99 15.17 31.99
N THR A 175 14.30 16.00 31.00
CA THR A 175 14.56 17.43 31.25
C THR A 175 13.31 18.13 31.73
N VAL A 176 13.44 18.80 32.88
CA VAL A 176 12.50 19.78 33.39
C VAL A 176 13.05 21.15 33.03
N ILE A 177 12.40 21.88 32.12
CA ILE A 177 12.89 23.17 31.64
C ILE A 177 12.70 24.20 32.77
N PRO A 178 13.78 24.79 33.33
CA PRO A 178 13.67 25.76 34.41
C PRO A 178 12.99 27.05 33.93
N SER A 179 12.16 27.68 34.77
CA SER A 179 11.43 28.92 34.44
C SER A 179 12.31 30.10 34.01
N THR A 180 13.61 30.07 34.33
CA THR A 180 14.59 31.06 33.89
C THR A 180 14.97 30.93 32.41
N VAL A 181 14.72 29.78 31.78
CA VAL A 181 15.10 29.51 30.39
C VAL A 181 14.28 30.38 29.45
N LYS A 182 14.95 31.13 28.58
CA LYS A 182 14.31 32.01 27.58
C LYS A 182 14.40 31.44 26.17
N ILE A 183 15.39 30.59 25.91
CA ILE A 183 15.71 30.12 24.56
C ILE A 183 15.86 28.60 24.59
N ILE A 184 15.08 27.90 23.76
CA ILE A 184 15.35 26.51 23.42
C ILE A 184 16.30 26.50 22.22
N GLY A 185 17.52 25.99 22.40
CA GLY A 185 18.53 25.96 21.35
C GLY A 185 18.17 25.07 20.17
N SER A 186 18.81 25.32 19.03
CA SER A 186 18.69 24.47 17.85
C SER A 186 19.10 23.03 18.19
N SER A 187 18.28 22.06 17.77
CA SER A 187 18.46 20.62 18.04
C SER A 187 18.53 20.22 19.53
N ALA A 188 18.13 21.08 20.47
CA ALA A 188 18.31 20.84 21.90
C ALA A 188 17.71 19.51 22.42
N PHE A 189 16.56 19.11 21.89
CA PHE A 189 15.87 17.85 22.18
C PHE A 189 15.80 16.92 20.96
N ARG A 190 16.61 17.15 19.93
CA ARG A 190 16.50 16.38 18.70
C ARG A 190 16.69 14.88 18.93
N GLY A 191 15.74 14.10 18.42
CA GLY A 191 15.72 12.65 18.46
C GLY A 191 15.42 12.06 19.83
N ARG A 192 14.94 12.85 20.81
CA ARG A 192 14.54 12.38 22.15
C ARG A 192 13.20 11.64 22.09
N THR A 193 13.24 10.41 21.60
CA THR A 193 12.05 9.61 21.24
C THR A 193 11.19 9.21 22.44
N LYS A 194 11.68 9.32 23.67
CA LYS A 194 10.92 9.00 24.90
C LYS A 194 10.31 10.23 25.57
N ARG A 195 10.60 11.44 25.08
CA ARG A 195 10.06 12.69 25.63
C ARG A 195 8.60 12.87 25.20
N THR A 196 7.70 12.99 26.17
CA THR A 196 6.24 13.06 25.94
C THR A 196 5.66 14.49 25.91
N SER A 197 6.43 15.49 26.34
CA SER A 197 6.01 16.89 26.41
C SER A 197 7.14 17.82 25.99
N THR A 198 6.83 18.97 25.39
CA THR A 198 7.83 20.00 25.11
C THR A 198 8.38 20.63 26.40
N GLY A 199 7.55 20.77 27.44
CA GLY A 199 7.92 21.44 28.69
C GLY A 199 8.11 22.95 28.54
N LEU A 200 7.59 23.56 27.48
CA LEU A 200 7.62 25.02 27.29
C LEU A 200 6.79 25.70 28.38
N HIS A 201 7.28 26.82 28.90
CA HIS A 201 6.63 27.66 29.92
C HIS A 201 6.57 29.13 29.46
N ASP A 202 5.83 29.97 30.18
CA ASP A 202 5.42 31.30 29.73
C ASP A 202 6.56 32.26 29.36
N HIS A 203 7.74 32.10 29.97
CA HIS A 203 8.93 32.92 29.70
C HIS A 203 9.82 32.43 28.55
N VAL A 204 9.45 31.36 27.84
CA VAL A 204 10.18 30.96 26.63
C VAL A 204 9.88 31.95 25.51
N GLN A 205 10.93 32.46 24.88
CA GLN A 205 10.86 33.53 23.88
C GLN A 205 11.28 33.08 22.47
N LEU A 206 12.15 32.07 22.39
CA LEU A 206 12.65 31.54 21.12
C LEU A 206 12.75 30.01 21.14
N ILE A 207 12.26 29.38 20.07
CA ILE A 207 12.43 27.95 19.80
C ILE A 207 13.35 27.81 18.59
N GLY A 208 14.52 27.19 18.75
CA GLY A 208 15.52 27.07 17.69
C GLY A 208 15.20 26.02 16.63
N ASP A 209 16.02 26.00 15.58
CA ASP A 209 15.86 25.07 14.45
C ASP A 209 15.93 23.61 14.91
N PHE A 210 15.02 22.79 14.43
CA PHE A 210 14.96 21.36 14.77
C PHE A 210 14.93 21.07 16.28
N ALA A 211 14.53 22.02 17.13
CA ALA A 211 14.62 21.92 18.59
C ALA A 211 14.03 20.62 19.15
N TYR A 212 12.90 20.17 18.61
CA TYR A 212 12.20 18.94 18.99
C TYR A 212 12.11 17.94 17.84
N ALA A 213 12.90 18.09 16.77
CA ALA A 213 12.79 17.21 15.61
C ALA A 213 13.03 15.75 16.00
N GLY A 214 12.20 14.82 15.53
CA GLY A 214 12.28 13.40 15.86
C GLY A 214 11.90 13.04 17.29
N CYS A 215 11.27 13.95 18.06
CA CYS A 215 10.66 13.62 19.35
C CYS A 215 9.34 12.87 19.14
N THR A 216 9.44 11.58 18.80
CA THR A 216 8.29 10.79 18.35
C THR A 216 7.21 10.55 19.43
N ALA A 217 7.50 10.75 20.72
CA ALA A 217 6.54 10.55 21.80
C ALA A 217 5.74 11.81 22.19
N ILE A 218 6.04 12.98 21.61
CA ILE A 218 5.28 14.20 21.89
C ILE A 218 3.92 14.11 21.19
N GLU A 219 2.83 14.23 21.96
CA GLU A 219 1.46 14.22 21.42
C GLU A 219 0.83 15.60 21.30
N SER A 220 1.31 16.58 22.08
CA SER A 220 0.78 17.93 22.09
C SER A 220 1.85 18.99 22.27
N VAL A 221 1.69 20.13 21.60
CA VAL A 221 2.54 21.32 21.75
C VAL A 221 1.67 22.51 22.15
N PHE A 222 2.10 23.26 23.17
CA PHE A 222 1.59 24.59 23.49
C PHE A 222 2.70 25.62 23.27
N ILE A 223 2.44 26.65 22.46
CA ILE A 223 3.37 27.75 22.19
C ILE A 223 2.99 28.95 23.07
N PRO A 224 3.85 29.36 24.02
CA PRO A 224 3.54 30.46 24.93
C PRO A 224 3.45 31.86 24.28
N ALA A 225 2.83 32.81 25.01
CA ALA A 225 2.63 34.18 24.56
C ALA A 225 3.92 34.95 24.23
N GLU A 226 5.00 34.74 24.97
CA GLU A 226 6.26 35.46 24.79
C GLU A 226 7.11 34.94 23.61
N VAL A 227 6.73 33.83 22.95
CA VAL A 227 7.49 33.28 21.82
C VAL A 227 7.37 34.20 20.62
N TYR A 228 8.44 34.94 20.34
CA TYR A 228 8.53 35.85 19.19
C TYR A 228 9.25 35.23 17.99
N ALA A 229 9.90 34.08 18.15
CA ALA A 229 10.59 33.40 17.05
C ALA A 229 10.56 31.88 17.20
N ILE A 230 10.17 31.22 16.12
CA ILE A 230 10.24 29.77 15.93
C ILE A 230 11.16 29.54 14.73
N GLY A 231 12.22 28.75 14.94
CA GLY A 231 13.21 28.40 13.95
C GLY A 231 12.68 27.42 12.92
N TYR A 232 13.55 26.99 12.03
CA TYR A 232 13.23 26.07 10.95
C TYR A 232 12.87 24.67 11.49
N ASN A 233 11.66 24.21 11.18
CA ASN A 233 11.18 22.84 11.43
C ASN A 233 11.40 22.28 12.84
N PRO A 234 10.94 22.99 13.89
CA PRO A 234 11.17 22.58 15.27
C PRO A 234 10.53 21.23 15.60
N PHE A 235 9.44 20.83 14.92
CA PHE A 235 8.65 19.63 15.21
C PHE A 235 8.67 18.57 14.09
N MET A 236 9.59 18.68 13.12
CA MET A 236 9.75 17.69 12.05
C MET A 236 9.89 16.27 12.63
N GLY A 237 9.14 15.31 12.11
CA GLY A 237 9.20 13.91 12.55
C GLY A 237 8.68 13.67 13.97
N CYS A 238 7.90 14.58 14.55
CA CYS A 238 7.10 14.29 15.74
C CYS A 238 5.89 13.44 15.30
N GLU A 239 6.15 12.17 14.98
CA GLU A 239 5.21 11.26 14.31
C GLU A 239 3.86 11.14 15.04
N ASN A 240 3.82 11.26 16.37
CA ASN A 240 2.58 11.16 17.17
C ASN A 240 1.98 12.50 17.60
N LEU A 241 2.46 13.63 17.05
CA LEU A 241 1.92 14.94 17.38
C LEU A 241 0.49 15.05 16.86
N LYS A 242 -0.47 15.20 17.78
CA LYS A 242 -1.92 15.25 17.51
C LYS A 242 -2.49 16.64 17.67
N TYR A 243 -1.95 17.44 18.59
CA TYR A 243 -2.49 18.75 18.94
C TYR A 243 -1.39 19.82 18.97
N ILE A 244 -1.71 20.98 18.41
CA ILE A 244 -0.87 22.17 18.53
C ILE A 244 -1.78 23.33 18.92
N ASN A 245 -1.44 24.00 20.01
CA ASN A 245 -2.10 25.24 20.40
C ASN A 245 -1.06 26.35 20.60
N VAL A 246 -1.43 27.57 20.29
CA VAL A 246 -0.66 28.79 20.51
C VAL A 246 -1.47 29.67 21.45
N ASP A 247 -0.80 30.25 22.44
CA ASP A 247 -1.42 31.19 23.36
C ASP A 247 -2.09 32.33 22.59
N GLU A 248 -3.33 32.64 22.92
CA GLU A 248 -4.14 33.71 22.32
C GLU A 248 -3.51 35.10 22.46
N LYS A 249 -2.59 35.29 23.40
CA LYS A 249 -1.81 36.53 23.57
C LYS A 249 -0.55 36.59 22.70
N ASN A 250 -0.18 35.51 22.01
CA ASN A 250 0.95 35.53 21.10
C ASN A 250 0.65 36.46 19.91
N ILE A 251 1.52 37.45 19.70
CA ILE A 251 1.29 38.49 18.69
C ILE A 251 1.79 38.12 17.28
N ARG A 252 2.59 37.06 17.17
CA ARG A 252 3.24 36.65 15.90
C ARG A 252 2.62 35.37 15.35
N TYR A 253 2.40 34.40 16.22
CA TYR A 253 1.88 33.09 15.89
C TYR A 253 0.46 32.92 16.43
N ASP A 254 -0.34 32.10 15.77
CA ASP A 254 -1.60 31.61 16.34
C ASP A 254 -1.88 30.17 15.90
N SER A 255 -2.90 29.58 16.52
CA SER A 255 -3.53 28.31 16.15
C SER A 255 -5.05 28.51 16.07
N ARG A 256 -5.46 29.59 15.40
CA ARG A 256 -6.85 30.06 15.38
C ARG A 256 -7.85 29.00 14.90
N PHE A 257 -9.10 29.10 15.36
CA PHE A 257 -10.20 28.21 14.96
C PHE A 257 -9.92 26.73 15.23
N ASP A 258 -9.18 26.44 16.31
CA ASP A 258 -8.80 25.08 16.72
C ASP A 258 -8.14 24.29 15.59
N CYS A 259 -7.32 24.99 14.77
CA CYS A 259 -6.74 24.42 13.56
C CYS A 259 -5.63 23.40 13.81
N ASN A 260 -5.23 23.19 15.07
CA ASN A 260 -4.13 22.32 15.48
C ASN A 260 -2.83 22.55 14.68
N ALA A 261 -2.45 23.81 14.45
CA ALA A 261 -1.24 24.15 13.71
C ALA A 261 -0.62 25.46 14.23
N ILE A 262 0.64 25.68 13.90
CA ILE A 262 1.31 26.96 14.09
C ILE A 262 1.20 27.76 12.80
N ILE A 263 0.54 28.91 12.89
CA ILE A 263 0.36 29.85 11.80
C ILE A 263 1.17 31.11 12.11
N GLU A 264 2.06 31.51 11.20
CA GLU A 264 2.64 32.85 11.24
C GLU A 264 1.64 33.86 10.65
N THR A 265 1.13 34.74 11.50
CA THR A 265 -0.01 35.63 11.20
C THR A 265 0.25 36.58 10.02
N LYS A 266 1.51 37.03 9.87
CA LYS A 266 2.01 37.83 8.74
C LYS A 266 3.20 37.06 8.17
N PRO A 267 2.98 36.09 7.26
CA PRO A 267 2.26 36.27 5.99
C PRO A 267 1.02 35.38 5.78
N ALA A 268 0.39 34.87 6.85
CA ALA A 268 -0.66 33.84 6.79
C ALA A 268 -0.13 32.49 6.25
N THR A 269 0.94 32.04 6.89
CA THR A 269 1.68 30.82 6.53
C THR A 269 1.52 29.76 7.62
N LEU A 270 1.11 28.55 7.25
CA LEU A 270 1.16 27.39 8.12
C LEU A 270 2.60 26.85 8.14
N ILE A 271 3.29 26.99 9.28
CA ILE A 271 4.71 26.65 9.43
C ILE A 271 4.94 25.30 10.11
N ALA A 272 3.96 24.78 10.87
CA ALA A 272 4.02 23.45 11.46
C ALA A 272 2.60 22.91 11.70
N GLY A 273 2.32 21.72 11.18
CA GLY A 273 1.10 20.97 11.40
C GLY A 273 1.32 19.69 12.21
N CYS A 274 0.23 19.07 12.60
CA CYS A 274 0.12 17.80 13.30
C CYS A 274 -1.02 16.93 12.73
N SER A 275 -1.23 15.73 13.28
CA SER A 275 -2.20 14.75 12.76
C SER A 275 -3.65 15.25 12.66
N TYR A 276 -4.08 16.18 13.51
CA TYR A 276 -5.44 16.75 13.49
C TYR A 276 -5.51 18.18 12.96
N THR A 277 -4.53 18.56 12.13
CA THR A 277 -4.53 19.89 11.51
C THR A 277 -5.73 20.06 10.59
N ILE A 278 -6.46 21.16 10.77
CA ILE A 278 -7.47 21.63 9.83
C ILE A 278 -6.96 22.94 9.24
N ILE A 279 -6.64 22.97 7.95
CA ILE A 279 -6.07 24.17 7.32
C ILE A 279 -7.16 25.25 7.18
N PRO A 280 -7.07 26.41 7.86
CA PRO A 280 -8.10 27.45 7.81
C PRO A 280 -8.23 28.14 6.44
N ARG A 281 -9.43 28.65 6.13
CA ARG A 281 -9.80 29.31 4.85
C ARG A 281 -9.12 30.67 4.57
N ASN A 282 -8.18 31.09 5.41
CA ASN A 282 -7.40 32.33 5.26
C ASN A 282 -5.89 32.07 5.21
N ILE A 283 -5.46 30.80 5.17
CA ILE A 283 -4.07 30.44 4.94
C ILE A 283 -3.77 30.55 3.44
N LEU A 284 -2.67 31.23 3.13
CA LEU A 284 -2.21 31.44 1.76
C LEU A 284 -1.08 30.48 1.40
N THR A 285 -0.22 30.17 2.38
CA THR A 285 1.00 29.37 2.17
C THR A 285 1.07 28.20 3.15
N ILE A 286 1.39 27.01 2.64
CA ILE A 286 1.88 25.89 3.43
C ILE A 286 3.41 25.85 3.27
N ASP A 287 4.12 26.04 4.38
CA ASP A 287 5.57 26.22 4.37
C ASP A 287 6.33 24.91 4.10
N GLU A 288 7.63 25.05 3.80
CA GLU A 288 8.53 23.91 3.63
C GLU A 288 8.47 23.01 4.87
N HIS A 289 8.30 21.70 4.68
CA HIS A 289 8.25 20.70 5.76
C HIS A 289 7.18 20.88 6.85
N ALA A 290 6.14 21.69 6.60
CA ALA A 290 5.09 21.94 7.59
C ALA A 290 4.47 20.65 8.16
N PHE A 291 4.37 19.58 7.38
CA PHE A 291 3.88 18.27 7.80
C PHE A 291 4.95 17.16 7.72
N ASP A 292 6.25 17.49 7.68
CA ASP A 292 7.29 16.48 7.47
C ASP A 292 7.33 15.43 8.60
N GLY A 293 7.07 14.18 8.23
CA GLY A 293 7.16 13.05 9.16
C GLY A 293 6.04 13.02 10.19
N ILE A 294 4.90 13.64 9.88
CA ILE A 294 3.68 13.58 10.70
C ILE A 294 2.81 12.42 10.22
N ASN A 295 2.20 11.68 11.15
CA ASN A 295 1.22 10.63 10.84
C ASN A 295 -0.15 11.25 10.54
N ILE A 296 -0.29 11.90 9.38
CA ILE A 296 -1.59 12.31 8.82
C ILE A 296 -2.14 11.22 7.90
N GLU A 297 -3.46 10.99 7.94
CA GLU A 297 -4.16 10.04 7.04
C GLU A 297 -4.80 10.75 5.84
N SER A 298 -5.24 11.99 6.05
CA SER A 298 -5.88 12.83 5.04
C SER A 298 -5.45 14.28 5.17
N ILE A 299 -5.48 15.02 4.06
CA ILE A 299 -5.31 16.47 4.07
C ILE A 299 -6.22 17.15 3.05
N ASP A 300 -6.88 18.22 3.49
CA ASP A 300 -7.79 19.03 2.67
C ASP A 300 -7.18 20.42 2.42
N ILE A 301 -6.98 20.76 1.16
CA ILE A 301 -6.40 22.05 0.76
C ILE A 301 -7.55 23.06 0.48
N PRO A 302 -7.69 24.14 1.29
CA PRO A 302 -8.78 25.09 1.13
C PRO A 302 -8.58 26.01 -0.07
N ALA A 303 -9.65 26.68 -0.50
CA ALA A 303 -9.64 27.59 -1.65
C ALA A 303 -8.64 28.76 -1.53
N SER A 304 -8.23 29.12 -0.31
CA SER A 304 -7.31 30.24 -0.05
C SER A 304 -5.84 29.92 -0.29
N VAL A 305 -5.45 28.64 -0.29
CA VAL A 305 -4.05 28.26 -0.43
C VAL A 305 -3.61 28.47 -1.87
N THR A 306 -2.66 29.38 -2.06
CA THR A 306 -2.07 29.74 -3.36
C THR A 306 -0.63 29.26 -3.49
N THR A 307 0.01 28.84 -2.39
CA THR A 307 1.40 28.40 -2.40
C THR A 307 1.60 27.21 -1.47
N ILE A 308 2.18 26.15 -2.02
CA ILE A 308 2.65 24.97 -1.28
C ILE A 308 4.12 24.85 -1.62
N LYS A 309 5.00 25.04 -0.63
CA LYS A 309 6.45 24.97 -0.84
C LYS A 309 6.92 23.51 -1.00
N ALA A 310 8.15 23.34 -1.46
CA ALA A 310 8.77 22.03 -1.57
C ALA A 310 8.68 21.27 -0.24
N ARG A 311 8.44 19.96 -0.27
CA ARG A 311 8.36 19.11 0.93
C ARG A 311 7.37 19.58 2.02
N ALA A 312 6.43 20.48 1.72
CA ALA A 312 5.42 20.92 2.69
C ALA A 312 4.66 19.73 3.31
N ILE A 313 4.38 18.73 2.48
CA ILE A 313 3.79 17.45 2.85
C ILE A 313 4.78 16.39 2.38
N HIS A 314 5.61 15.90 3.29
CA HIS A 314 6.73 15.01 2.98
C HIS A 314 6.85 13.93 4.05
N ASN A 315 7.25 12.70 3.69
CA ASN A 315 7.44 11.61 4.64
C ASN A 315 6.21 11.35 5.55
N CYS A 316 5.02 11.65 5.03
CA CYS A 316 3.72 11.34 5.64
C CYS A 316 3.29 9.94 5.20
N THR A 317 3.89 8.90 5.79
CA THR A 317 3.77 7.52 5.28
C THR A 317 2.37 6.91 5.41
N LEU A 318 1.47 7.54 6.16
CA LEU A 318 0.07 7.15 6.34
C LEU A 318 -0.91 8.01 5.54
N LEU A 319 -0.42 8.98 4.76
CA LEU A 319 -1.28 9.83 3.96
C LEU A 319 -1.87 9.01 2.81
N GLY A 320 -3.18 8.77 2.86
CA GLY A 320 -3.92 8.00 1.86
C GLY A 320 -4.99 8.79 1.13
N SER A 321 -5.27 10.02 1.57
CA SER A 321 -6.28 10.89 0.96
C SER A 321 -5.78 12.33 0.87
N ILE A 322 -5.92 12.92 -0.30
CA ILE A 322 -5.65 14.34 -0.54
C ILE A 322 -6.85 14.89 -1.27
N THR A 323 -7.46 15.95 -0.73
CA THR A 323 -8.51 16.69 -1.43
C THR A 323 -8.12 18.16 -1.59
N VAL A 324 -8.69 18.79 -2.61
CA VAL A 324 -8.55 20.22 -2.86
C VAL A 324 -9.94 20.81 -3.07
N ASP A 325 -10.24 21.91 -2.37
CA ASP A 325 -11.51 22.63 -2.52
C ASP A 325 -11.75 22.98 -3.99
N LYS A 326 -12.94 22.69 -4.51
CA LYS A 326 -13.32 22.95 -5.91
C LYS A 326 -13.24 24.44 -6.29
N LYS A 327 -13.23 25.35 -5.31
CA LYS A 327 -13.07 26.79 -5.52
C LYS A 327 -11.60 27.25 -5.52
N ASN A 328 -10.64 26.37 -5.25
CA ASN A 328 -9.22 26.71 -5.33
C ASN A 328 -8.86 27.02 -6.80
N SER A 329 -8.25 28.19 -7.04
CA SER A 329 -7.91 28.66 -8.39
C SER A 329 -6.53 28.21 -8.88
N VAL A 330 -5.70 27.68 -8.00
CA VAL A 330 -4.29 27.32 -8.27
C VAL A 330 -4.10 25.81 -8.34
N TYR A 331 -4.79 25.08 -7.47
CA TYR A 331 -4.64 23.64 -7.31
C TYR A 331 -5.95 22.90 -7.48
N ASP A 332 -5.88 21.66 -7.92
CA ASP A 332 -7.01 20.72 -7.93
C ASP A 332 -6.57 19.29 -7.59
N SER A 333 -7.56 18.43 -7.34
CA SER A 333 -7.41 16.98 -7.21
C SER A 333 -8.39 16.28 -8.14
N ARG A 334 -8.20 16.48 -9.45
CA ARG A 334 -9.10 15.96 -10.49
C ARG A 334 -9.13 14.44 -10.53
N ASP A 335 -10.18 13.87 -11.10
CA ASP A 335 -10.32 12.43 -11.33
C ASP A 335 -10.19 11.56 -10.07
N ASN A 336 -10.46 12.13 -8.89
CA ASN A 336 -10.27 11.50 -7.58
C ASN A 336 -8.84 10.93 -7.41
N CYS A 337 -7.84 11.66 -7.92
CA CYS A 337 -6.46 11.17 -8.01
C CYS A 337 -5.70 11.11 -6.69
N ASN A 338 -6.24 11.63 -5.58
CA ASN A 338 -5.55 11.78 -4.31
C ASN A 338 -4.19 12.50 -4.43
N ALA A 339 -4.14 13.56 -5.23
CA ALA A 339 -2.93 14.37 -5.42
C ALA A 339 -3.25 15.86 -5.52
N ILE A 340 -2.24 16.71 -5.28
CA ILE A 340 -2.30 18.15 -5.50
C ILE A 340 -1.68 18.44 -6.85
N ILE A 341 -2.47 18.97 -7.78
CA ILE A 341 -2.02 19.31 -9.14
C ILE A 341 -2.14 20.82 -9.33
N ASN A 342 -1.08 21.47 -9.82
CA ASN A 342 -1.16 22.87 -10.22
C ASN A 342 -1.92 23.00 -11.55
N THR A 343 -3.06 23.69 -11.55
CA THR A 343 -3.99 23.74 -12.68
C THR A 343 -3.42 24.43 -13.92
N LYS A 344 -2.59 25.47 -13.72
CA LYS A 344 -1.97 26.23 -14.80
C LYS A 344 -0.90 25.45 -15.55
N THR A 345 -0.12 24.65 -14.83
CA THR A 345 1.03 23.91 -15.40
C THR A 345 0.75 22.43 -15.64
N ASN A 346 -0.35 21.90 -15.10
CA ASN A 346 -0.64 20.47 -15.00
C ASN A 346 0.53 19.68 -14.36
N LYS A 347 1.21 20.29 -13.38
CA LYS A 347 2.29 19.67 -12.63
C LYS A 347 1.73 19.03 -11.36
N LEU A 348 1.99 17.74 -11.15
CA LEU A 348 1.67 17.07 -9.89
C LEU A 348 2.70 17.50 -8.84
N ILE A 349 2.23 18.14 -7.77
CA ILE A 349 3.08 18.78 -6.74
C ILE A 349 3.28 17.86 -5.53
N VAL A 350 2.20 17.23 -5.06
CA VAL A 350 2.21 16.31 -3.92
C VAL A 350 1.29 15.14 -4.24
N GLY A 351 1.75 13.92 -3.98
CA GLY A 351 0.94 12.71 -3.97
C GLY A 351 1.04 11.97 -2.65
N CYS A 352 0.35 10.85 -2.57
CA CYS A 352 0.20 10.01 -1.39
C CYS A 352 0.20 8.53 -1.81
N TYR A 353 0.14 7.57 -0.87
CA TYR A 353 0.30 6.15 -1.22
C TYR A 353 -0.88 5.57 -2.04
N ASN A 354 -2.03 6.27 -2.09
CA ASN A 354 -3.21 5.91 -2.88
C ASN A 354 -3.39 6.77 -4.14
N THR A 355 -2.36 7.52 -4.54
CA THR A 355 -2.48 8.38 -5.72
C THR A 355 -2.53 7.57 -7.00
N VAL A 356 -3.52 7.87 -7.84
CA VAL A 356 -3.57 7.45 -9.25
C VAL A 356 -3.22 8.66 -10.09
N ILE A 357 -2.05 8.67 -10.73
CA ILE A 357 -1.60 9.83 -11.50
C ILE A 357 -2.54 10.02 -12.70
N PRO A 358 -3.30 11.13 -12.78
CA PRO A 358 -4.34 11.26 -13.78
C PRO A 358 -3.75 11.57 -15.16
N ASN A 359 -4.49 11.20 -16.20
CA ASN A 359 -4.17 11.60 -17.57
C ASN A 359 -4.20 13.13 -17.69
N GLY A 360 -3.26 13.70 -18.44
CA GLY A 360 -3.15 15.16 -18.61
C GLY A 360 -2.10 15.82 -17.72
N VAL A 361 -1.59 15.15 -16.69
CA VAL A 361 -0.39 15.59 -15.97
C VAL A 361 0.78 15.68 -16.95
N LYS A 362 1.50 16.81 -16.92
CA LYS A 362 2.63 17.11 -17.83
C LYS A 362 3.98 16.86 -17.20
N SER A 363 4.11 17.07 -15.90
CA SER A 363 5.35 16.80 -15.16
C SER A 363 5.06 16.46 -13.72
N ILE A 364 5.99 15.74 -13.09
CA ILE A 364 5.95 15.39 -11.67
C ILE A 364 7.01 16.24 -10.97
N ALA A 365 6.61 16.96 -9.92
CA ALA A 365 7.48 17.85 -9.19
C ALA A 365 8.56 17.11 -8.40
N ASP A 366 9.58 17.86 -7.98
CA ASP A 366 10.57 17.37 -7.02
C ASP A 366 9.85 16.97 -5.73
N TYR A 367 10.27 15.85 -5.15
CA TYR A 367 9.73 15.32 -3.88
C TYR A 367 8.25 14.92 -3.89
N ALA A 368 7.58 14.91 -5.05
CA ALA A 368 6.12 14.75 -5.11
C ALA A 368 5.58 13.50 -4.39
N PHE A 369 6.36 12.41 -4.41
CA PHE A 369 6.09 11.16 -3.71
C PHE A 369 7.25 10.74 -2.79
N ASP A 370 8.18 11.63 -2.42
CA ASP A 370 9.33 11.24 -1.57
C ASP A 370 8.86 10.76 -0.19
N GLN A 371 9.25 9.53 0.16
CA GLN A 371 8.88 8.82 1.39
C GLN A 371 7.37 8.72 1.67
N VAL A 372 6.49 8.64 0.66
CA VAL A 372 5.02 8.55 0.89
C VAL A 372 4.52 7.23 1.47
N GLY A 373 5.38 6.24 1.69
CA GLY A 373 4.98 4.90 2.14
C GLY A 373 4.89 3.91 0.97
N HIS A 374 3.97 2.95 1.03
CA HIS A 374 3.93 1.82 0.10
C HIS A 374 3.10 2.11 -1.17
N LEU A 375 3.72 2.72 -2.17
CA LEU A 375 3.05 3.02 -3.45
C LEU A 375 2.96 1.78 -4.37
N GLY A 376 3.86 0.80 -4.22
CA GLY A 376 3.85 -0.42 -5.03
C GLY A 376 4.24 -0.16 -6.49
N ASP A 377 3.39 -0.56 -7.43
CA ASP A 377 3.62 -0.34 -8.86
C ASP A 377 3.18 1.07 -9.27
N VAL A 378 4.05 1.79 -9.97
CA VAL A 378 3.75 3.14 -10.48
C VAL A 378 3.68 3.15 -11.99
N ILE A 379 2.55 3.64 -12.51
CA ILE A 379 2.30 3.83 -13.93
C ILE A 379 2.31 5.33 -14.24
N ILE A 380 3.35 5.78 -14.94
CA ILE A 380 3.46 7.17 -15.36
C ILE A 380 2.62 7.39 -16.64
N PRO A 381 1.65 8.35 -16.66
CA PRO A 381 0.77 8.55 -17.81
C PRO A 381 1.47 9.08 -19.07
N PRO A 382 0.97 8.78 -20.29
CA PRO A 382 1.60 9.16 -21.57
C PRO A 382 1.78 10.65 -21.83
N THR A 383 1.20 11.53 -21.01
CA THR A 383 1.33 12.99 -21.13
C THR A 383 2.50 13.55 -20.33
N VAL A 384 3.10 12.76 -19.43
CA VAL A 384 4.20 13.19 -18.57
C VAL A 384 5.50 13.21 -19.37
N THR A 385 6.19 14.35 -19.38
CA THR A 385 7.46 14.52 -20.09
C THR A 385 8.67 14.56 -19.15
N SER A 386 8.46 14.90 -17.88
CA SER A 386 9.56 14.99 -16.91
C SER A 386 9.16 14.56 -15.50
N ILE A 387 10.13 13.97 -14.81
CA ILE A 387 10.04 13.52 -13.41
C ILE A 387 11.10 14.27 -12.61
N GLY A 388 10.70 14.92 -11.51
CA GLY A 388 11.57 15.75 -10.69
C GLY A 388 12.62 15.00 -9.87
N VAL A 389 13.51 15.76 -9.23
CA VAL A 389 14.52 15.28 -8.28
C VAL A 389 13.83 14.63 -7.09
N ASP A 390 14.32 13.45 -6.68
CA ASP A 390 13.79 12.66 -5.56
C ASP A 390 12.28 12.35 -5.67
N ALA A 391 11.65 12.51 -6.84
CA ALA A 391 10.19 12.53 -6.98
C ALA A 391 9.48 11.29 -6.44
N PHE A 392 10.07 10.10 -6.53
CA PHE A 392 9.55 8.84 -5.99
C PHE A 392 10.53 8.17 -5.02
N ARG A 393 11.41 8.96 -4.41
CA ARG A 393 12.48 8.41 -3.60
C ARG A 393 11.94 7.73 -2.33
N GLY A 394 12.35 6.48 -2.09
CA GLY A 394 11.96 5.72 -0.89
C GLY A 394 10.45 5.51 -0.74
N SER A 395 9.75 5.29 -1.84
CA SER A 395 8.29 5.08 -1.92
C SER A 395 7.90 3.60 -2.02
N PHE A 396 8.81 2.71 -1.62
CA PHE A 396 8.64 1.26 -1.62
C PHE A 396 8.08 0.74 -2.96
N LEU A 397 8.65 1.22 -4.06
CA LEU A 397 8.23 0.82 -5.39
C LEU A 397 8.58 -0.64 -5.68
N THR A 398 7.65 -1.36 -6.28
CA THR A 398 7.84 -2.73 -6.80
C THR A 398 7.97 -2.77 -8.32
N GLY A 399 7.49 -1.75 -9.02
CA GLY A 399 7.58 -1.65 -10.47
C GLY A 399 7.40 -0.22 -10.96
N VAL A 400 8.03 0.11 -12.09
CA VAL A 400 7.93 1.44 -12.69
C VAL A 400 7.64 1.32 -14.19
N TYR A 401 6.56 1.94 -14.65
CA TYR A 401 6.28 2.12 -16.08
C TYR A 401 6.56 3.57 -16.50
N LEU A 402 7.48 3.75 -17.45
CA LEU A 402 7.86 5.04 -18.02
C LEU A 402 7.37 5.13 -19.48
N PRO A 403 6.49 6.08 -19.82
CA PRO A 403 5.90 6.19 -21.15
C PRO A 403 6.90 6.77 -22.17
N PRO A 404 6.63 6.62 -23.49
CA PRO A 404 7.50 7.14 -24.54
C PRO A 404 7.72 8.67 -24.50
N SER A 405 6.86 9.41 -23.80
CA SER A 405 6.90 10.87 -23.70
C SER A 405 7.99 11.40 -22.77
N ILE A 406 8.61 10.55 -21.95
CA ILE A 406 9.62 10.98 -20.98
C ILE A 406 10.89 11.46 -21.70
N THR A 407 11.28 12.70 -21.40
CA THR A 407 12.49 13.33 -21.91
C THR A 407 13.54 13.56 -20.82
N SER A 408 13.16 13.62 -19.54
CA SER A 408 14.10 13.80 -18.43
C SER A 408 13.61 13.15 -17.14
N ILE A 409 14.56 12.64 -16.35
CA ILE A 409 14.34 12.06 -15.03
C ILE A 409 15.37 12.69 -14.09
N GLY A 410 14.89 13.30 -13.01
CA GLY A 410 15.73 14.02 -12.06
C GLY A 410 16.65 13.11 -11.25
N GLU A 411 17.68 13.73 -10.67
CA GLU A 411 18.59 13.08 -9.74
C GLU A 411 17.81 12.36 -8.64
N SER A 412 18.21 11.12 -8.32
CA SER A 412 17.60 10.33 -7.24
C SER A 412 16.09 10.11 -7.34
N ALA A 413 15.46 10.34 -8.50
CA ALA A 413 14.01 10.24 -8.68
C ALA A 413 13.42 8.91 -8.20
N PHE A 414 14.12 7.79 -8.38
CA PHE A 414 13.69 6.46 -7.94
C PHE A 414 14.64 5.85 -6.90
N ALA A 415 15.53 6.65 -6.31
CA ALA A 415 16.43 6.19 -5.27
C ALA A 415 15.66 5.64 -4.07
N TRP A 416 16.33 4.81 -3.27
CA TRP A 416 15.83 4.20 -2.04
C TRP A 416 14.59 3.30 -2.17
N ASN A 417 14.24 2.90 -3.39
CA ASN A 417 13.36 1.79 -3.69
C ASN A 417 14.18 0.51 -3.94
N TYR A 418 14.23 -0.37 -2.93
CA TYR A 418 15.09 -1.57 -2.96
C TYR A 418 14.39 -2.81 -3.51
N ASP A 419 13.07 -2.76 -3.66
CA ASP A 419 12.21 -3.89 -4.00
C ASP A 419 11.65 -3.81 -5.43
N ILE A 420 12.19 -2.92 -6.27
CA ILE A 420 11.80 -2.83 -7.68
C ILE A 420 12.19 -4.13 -8.39
N LYS A 421 11.19 -4.79 -8.98
CA LYS A 421 11.34 -6.05 -9.72
C LYS A 421 11.44 -5.81 -11.23
N GLU A 422 10.66 -4.86 -11.74
CA GLU A 422 10.56 -4.57 -13.16
C GLU A 422 10.50 -3.05 -13.41
N ILE A 423 11.28 -2.59 -14.38
CA ILE A 423 11.16 -1.25 -14.96
C ILE A 423 10.82 -1.44 -16.43
N VAL A 424 9.74 -0.82 -16.88
CA VAL A 424 9.35 -0.75 -18.29
C VAL A 424 9.64 0.65 -18.79
N ALA A 425 10.67 0.81 -19.60
CA ALA A 425 11.06 2.08 -20.21
C ALA A 425 10.65 2.09 -21.68
N CYS A 426 9.61 2.84 -22.06
CA CYS A 426 9.08 2.80 -23.43
C CYS A 426 9.72 3.79 -24.42
N MET A 427 10.79 4.47 -24.03
CA MET A 427 11.48 5.45 -24.88
C MET A 427 12.39 4.72 -25.87
N THR A 428 12.32 5.06 -27.16
CA THR A 428 13.17 4.46 -28.22
C THR A 428 14.59 5.00 -28.25
N THR A 429 14.81 6.11 -27.55
CA THR A 429 16.11 6.69 -27.21
C THR A 429 16.12 6.89 -25.69
N PRO A 430 17.08 6.29 -24.95
CA PRO A 430 17.14 6.44 -23.50
C PRO A 430 17.33 7.93 -23.12
N PRO A 431 16.54 8.47 -22.18
CA PRO A 431 16.78 9.82 -21.67
C PRO A 431 18.04 9.85 -20.81
N THR A 432 18.65 11.01 -20.67
CA THR A 432 19.74 11.21 -19.70
C THR A 432 19.22 10.98 -18.29
N ILE A 433 20.00 10.23 -17.50
CA ILE A 433 19.77 9.99 -16.07
C ILE A 433 21.08 10.22 -15.32
N GLU A 434 20.99 10.41 -14.01
CA GLU A 434 22.13 10.55 -13.10
C GLU A 434 22.51 9.23 -12.42
N LYS A 435 23.75 9.10 -11.93
CA LYS A 435 24.23 7.92 -11.18
C LYS A 435 23.31 7.50 -10.03
N SER A 436 22.70 8.49 -9.37
CA SER A 436 21.86 8.29 -8.19
C SER A 436 20.39 8.05 -8.52
N THR A 437 19.97 8.13 -9.81
CA THR A 437 18.56 7.99 -10.23
C THR A 437 17.90 6.73 -9.69
N PHE A 438 18.61 5.61 -9.73
CA PHE A 438 18.21 4.34 -9.13
C PHE A 438 19.24 3.90 -8.07
N ASN A 439 18.85 2.95 -7.21
CA ASN A 439 19.80 2.35 -6.28
C ASN A 439 20.75 1.37 -6.97
N TRP A 440 21.93 1.17 -6.37
CA TRP A 440 22.88 0.14 -6.81
C TRP A 440 22.23 -1.25 -6.96
N THR A 441 21.36 -1.66 -6.03
CA THR A 441 20.66 -2.95 -6.09
C THR A 441 19.68 -3.06 -7.26
N ALA A 442 19.11 -1.94 -7.72
CA ALA A 442 18.18 -1.95 -8.84
C ALA A 442 18.91 -2.28 -10.14
N TYR A 443 20.13 -1.75 -10.33
CA TYR A 443 20.95 -2.08 -11.49
C TYR A 443 21.27 -3.58 -11.58
N GLU A 444 21.44 -4.25 -10.44
CA GLU A 444 21.78 -5.68 -10.41
C GLU A 444 20.57 -6.64 -10.49
N LYS A 445 19.43 -6.27 -9.88
CA LYS A 445 18.31 -7.19 -9.63
C LYS A 445 17.06 -6.91 -10.46
N THR A 446 16.92 -5.70 -10.97
CA THR A 446 15.71 -5.28 -11.69
C THR A 446 15.75 -5.74 -13.13
N LYS A 447 14.62 -6.27 -13.60
CA LYS A 447 14.40 -6.50 -15.04
C LYS A 447 14.05 -5.18 -15.72
N LEU A 448 14.93 -4.69 -16.59
CA LEU A 448 14.67 -3.53 -17.43
C LEU A 448 14.11 -3.99 -18.79
N ILE A 449 12.88 -3.63 -19.10
CA ILE A 449 12.25 -3.87 -20.40
C ILE A 449 12.26 -2.60 -21.23
N VAL A 450 12.82 -2.68 -22.43
CA VAL A 450 12.93 -1.58 -23.39
C VAL A 450 12.22 -1.91 -24.71
N PRO A 451 11.94 -0.94 -25.59
CA PRO A 451 11.23 -1.22 -26.84
C PRO A 451 12.05 -2.15 -27.76
N PRO A 452 11.40 -2.94 -28.62
CA PRO A 452 12.09 -3.78 -29.61
C PRO A 452 13.10 -2.99 -30.46
N GLY A 453 14.31 -3.54 -30.66
CA GLY A 453 15.38 -2.94 -31.45
C GLY A 453 16.14 -1.79 -30.79
N THR A 454 16.01 -1.60 -29.47
CA THR A 454 16.62 -0.48 -28.74
C THR A 454 17.61 -0.90 -27.65
N LYS A 455 17.73 -2.20 -27.35
CA LYS A 455 18.63 -2.73 -26.31
C LYS A 455 20.06 -2.22 -26.42
N ALA A 456 20.62 -2.20 -27.63
CA ALA A 456 21.97 -1.68 -27.87
C ALA A 456 22.13 -0.20 -27.48
N LYS A 457 21.09 0.63 -27.67
CA LYS A 457 21.11 2.04 -27.28
C LYS A 457 21.12 2.19 -25.75
N TYR A 458 20.32 1.40 -25.04
CA TYR A 458 20.31 1.41 -23.57
C TYR A 458 21.62 0.88 -22.99
N GLN A 459 22.23 -0.14 -23.61
CA GLN A 459 23.54 -0.68 -23.20
C GLN A 459 24.71 0.31 -23.46
N ALA A 460 24.53 1.28 -24.36
CA ALA A 460 25.51 2.33 -24.60
C ALA A 460 25.29 3.59 -23.75
N ALA A 461 24.07 3.81 -23.25
CA ALA A 461 23.70 5.01 -22.51
C ALA A 461 24.23 5.00 -21.07
N GLU A 462 24.70 6.16 -20.62
CA GLU A 462 25.26 6.32 -19.28
C GLU A 462 24.23 5.95 -18.19
N TYR A 463 24.69 5.17 -17.21
CA TYR A 463 23.93 4.55 -16.11
C TYR A 463 22.81 3.57 -16.51
N TRP A 464 22.19 3.71 -17.69
CA TRP A 464 21.32 2.66 -18.24
C TRP A 464 22.09 1.37 -18.53
N LYS A 465 23.35 1.51 -18.97
CA LYS A 465 24.29 0.40 -19.18
C LYS A 465 24.59 -0.42 -17.92
N ASP A 466 24.33 0.14 -16.73
CA ASP A 466 24.63 -0.52 -15.46
C ASP A 466 23.56 -1.57 -15.11
N PHE A 467 22.38 -1.55 -15.77
CA PHE A 467 21.39 -2.61 -15.64
C PHE A 467 21.92 -3.93 -16.23
N THR A 468 22.02 -4.96 -15.40
CA THR A 468 22.55 -6.27 -15.79
C THR A 468 21.55 -7.11 -16.58
N ASN A 469 20.24 -6.85 -16.42
CA ASN A 469 19.15 -7.59 -17.04
C ASN A 469 18.28 -6.68 -17.93
N ILE A 470 18.69 -6.50 -19.19
CA ILE A 470 17.96 -5.73 -20.20
C ILE A 470 17.29 -6.67 -21.21
N GLU A 471 15.97 -6.59 -21.31
CA GLU A 471 15.14 -7.34 -22.26
C GLU A 471 14.38 -6.38 -23.19
N GLU A 472 14.04 -6.87 -24.37
CA GLU A 472 13.19 -6.13 -25.30
C GLU A 472 11.76 -6.66 -25.28
N GLY A 473 10.78 -5.77 -25.31
CA GLY A 473 9.38 -6.17 -25.35
C GLY A 473 8.41 -5.01 -25.48
N THR A 474 7.25 -5.30 -26.08
CA THR A 474 6.12 -4.36 -26.12
C THR A 474 5.32 -4.51 -24.83
N ARG A 475 5.33 -3.48 -23.99
CA ARG A 475 4.67 -3.45 -22.67
C ARG A 475 3.67 -2.31 -22.51
N GLY A 476 3.26 -1.69 -23.60
CA GLY A 476 2.20 -0.71 -23.61
C GLY A 476 1.77 -0.32 -25.01
N GLY A 477 0.60 0.29 -25.12
CA GLY A 477 0.04 0.73 -26.39
C GLY A 477 -1.41 1.15 -26.29
N GLN A 478 -2.00 1.47 -27.43
CA GLN A 478 -3.42 1.81 -27.53
C GLN A 478 -4.26 0.53 -27.63
N CYS A 479 -5.39 0.48 -26.92
CA CYS A 479 -6.35 -0.63 -26.94
C CYS A 479 -7.80 -0.17 -27.14
N GLY A 480 -8.01 1.12 -27.42
CA GLY A 480 -9.26 1.76 -27.79
C GLY A 480 -8.98 3.20 -28.23
N ASP A 481 -9.97 3.93 -28.76
CA ASP A 481 -9.72 5.28 -29.32
C ASP A 481 -9.11 6.25 -28.31
N LYS A 482 -9.45 6.09 -27.03
CA LYS A 482 -8.88 6.82 -25.90
C LYS A 482 -8.49 5.90 -24.73
N ALA A 483 -8.36 4.60 -25.00
CA ALA A 483 -7.98 3.59 -24.02
C ALA A 483 -6.58 3.06 -24.31
N PHE A 484 -5.77 2.90 -23.27
CA PHE A 484 -4.37 2.52 -23.35
C PHE A 484 -4.11 1.36 -22.40
N TRP A 485 -3.19 0.49 -22.77
CA TRP A 485 -2.74 -0.61 -21.93
C TRP A 485 -1.28 -0.44 -21.57
N THR A 486 -0.93 -0.91 -20.38
CA THR A 486 0.45 -1.13 -19.94
C THR A 486 0.54 -2.50 -19.29
N MET A 487 1.73 -3.10 -19.29
CA MET A 487 1.99 -4.33 -18.57
C MET A 487 3.23 -4.16 -17.69
N LEU A 488 3.07 -4.41 -16.40
CA LEU A 488 4.09 -4.22 -15.38
C LEU A 488 3.93 -5.30 -14.30
N ASN A 489 5.00 -5.98 -13.92
CA ASN A 489 5.03 -7.06 -12.93
C ASN A 489 3.98 -8.17 -13.20
N GLY A 490 3.69 -8.44 -14.46
CA GLY A 490 2.67 -9.41 -14.89
C GLY A 490 1.22 -8.90 -14.81
N ALA A 491 0.97 -7.70 -14.30
CA ALA A 491 -0.35 -7.07 -14.34
C ALA A 491 -0.55 -6.31 -15.65
N VAL A 492 -1.70 -6.51 -16.31
CA VAL A 492 -2.18 -5.65 -17.40
C VAL A 492 -3.03 -4.55 -16.82
N ASN A 493 -2.70 -3.30 -17.10
CA ASN A 493 -3.42 -2.13 -16.64
C ASN A 493 -4.02 -1.41 -17.84
N ILE A 494 -5.35 -1.29 -17.86
CA ILE A 494 -6.09 -0.55 -18.89
C ILE A 494 -6.47 0.81 -18.31
N THR A 495 -6.12 1.89 -19.00
CA THR A 495 -6.32 3.27 -18.56
C THR A 495 -6.95 4.09 -19.68
N GLY A 496 -7.41 5.30 -19.37
CA GLY A 496 -8.04 6.19 -20.34
C GLY A 496 -9.56 6.09 -20.29
N THR A 497 -10.23 6.34 -21.40
CA THR A 497 -11.70 6.44 -21.44
C THR A 497 -12.30 5.71 -22.64
N GLY A 498 -13.54 5.29 -22.51
CA GLY A 498 -14.33 4.72 -23.61
C GLY A 498 -14.18 3.22 -23.76
N ALA A 499 -14.41 2.73 -24.99
CA ALA A 499 -14.44 1.31 -25.29
C ALA A 499 -13.07 0.77 -25.71
N MET A 500 -12.75 -0.44 -25.25
CA MET A 500 -11.67 -1.24 -25.83
C MET A 500 -12.10 -1.82 -27.19
N TYR A 501 -11.14 -2.02 -28.09
CA TYR A 501 -11.34 -2.66 -29.39
C TYR A 501 -11.75 -4.12 -29.23
N ASP A 502 -12.51 -4.64 -30.21
CA ASP A 502 -12.74 -6.07 -30.33
C ASP A 502 -11.50 -6.77 -30.89
N PHE A 503 -11.20 -7.98 -30.41
CA PHE A 503 -10.17 -8.82 -31.01
C PHE A 503 -10.81 -9.66 -32.11
N THR A 504 -10.24 -9.60 -33.32
CA THR A 504 -10.76 -10.28 -34.50
C THR A 504 -10.35 -11.74 -34.57
N SER A 505 -9.35 -12.17 -33.78
CA SER A 505 -9.00 -13.58 -33.57
C SER A 505 -8.64 -13.86 -32.11
N THR A 506 -8.87 -15.09 -31.68
CA THR A 506 -8.56 -15.59 -30.33
C THR A 506 -7.06 -15.70 -30.07
N GLU A 507 -6.24 -15.83 -31.11
CA GLU A 507 -4.77 -15.91 -31.00
C GLU A 507 -4.13 -14.57 -30.61
N THR A 508 -4.76 -13.45 -30.98
CA THR A 508 -4.25 -12.11 -30.65
C THR A 508 -4.20 -11.88 -29.14
N ALA A 509 -5.22 -12.33 -28.41
CA ALA A 509 -5.30 -12.19 -26.96
C ALA A 509 -4.20 -12.97 -26.24
N GLU A 510 -4.02 -14.23 -26.60
CA GLU A 510 -2.99 -15.07 -25.99
C GLU A 510 -1.58 -14.53 -26.28
N LYS A 511 -1.33 -14.06 -27.50
CA LYS A 511 -0.05 -13.44 -27.84
C LYS A 511 0.20 -12.14 -27.08
N GLN A 512 -0.83 -11.33 -26.86
CA GLN A 512 -0.68 -10.01 -26.24
C GLN A 512 -0.68 -10.08 -24.71
N TRP A 513 -1.47 -10.98 -24.12
CA TRP A 513 -1.76 -11.01 -22.68
C TRP A 513 -1.53 -12.36 -22.02
N GLY A 514 -1.10 -13.41 -22.74
CA GLY A 514 -1.05 -14.78 -22.21
C GLY A 514 -0.17 -14.98 -20.97
N THR A 515 0.74 -14.04 -20.71
CA THR A 515 1.61 -14.02 -19.50
C THR A 515 1.02 -13.23 -18.33
N ALA A 516 -0.12 -12.54 -18.52
CA ALA A 516 -0.74 -11.70 -17.52
C ALA A 516 -1.25 -12.54 -16.33
N THR A 517 -0.94 -12.09 -15.12
CA THR A 517 -1.35 -12.71 -13.86
C THR A 517 -2.45 -11.92 -13.16
N ALA A 518 -2.59 -10.64 -13.49
CA ALA A 518 -3.61 -9.74 -12.97
C ALA A 518 -4.10 -8.80 -14.09
N LEU A 519 -5.34 -8.37 -13.97
CA LEU A 519 -5.97 -7.42 -14.88
C LEU A 519 -6.61 -6.27 -14.10
N ASN A 520 -6.20 -5.04 -14.36
CA ASN A 520 -6.75 -3.84 -13.74
C ASN A 520 -7.41 -2.98 -14.84
N ILE A 521 -8.74 -2.95 -14.88
CA ILE A 521 -9.48 -2.08 -15.79
C ILE A 521 -9.78 -0.76 -15.06
N GLY A 522 -9.17 0.33 -15.50
CA GLY A 522 -9.26 1.63 -14.83
C GLY A 522 -10.56 2.38 -15.09
N GLU A 523 -10.85 3.34 -14.20
CA GLU A 523 -12.00 4.23 -14.31
C GLU A 523 -12.02 4.98 -15.66
N GLY A 524 -13.21 5.19 -16.20
CA GLY A 524 -13.45 5.79 -17.51
C GLY A 524 -13.64 4.78 -18.65
N ILE A 525 -13.23 3.52 -18.47
CA ILE A 525 -13.50 2.45 -19.44
C ILE A 525 -14.96 2.04 -19.36
N THR A 526 -15.64 2.01 -20.51
CA THR A 526 -17.09 1.77 -20.60
C THR A 526 -17.45 0.42 -21.22
N LYS A 527 -16.54 -0.17 -22.01
CA LYS A 527 -16.74 -1.47 -22.66
C LYS A 527 -15.42 -2.24 -22.77
N ILE A 528 -15.47 -3.54 -22.48
CA ILE A 528 -14.42 -4.50 -22.87
C ILE A 528 -14.86 -5.18 -24.16
N GLY A 529 -14.05 -5.07 -25.22
CA GLY A 529 -14.35 -5.63 -26.53
C GLY A 529 -14.28 -7.16 -26.58
N ASN A 530 -14.82 -7.76 -27.64
CA ASN A 530 -14.87 -9.21 -27.80
C ASN A 530 -13.48 -9.87 -27.72
N TYR A 531 -13.40 -11.02 -27.07
CA TYR A 531 -12.22 -11.90 -26.97
C TYR A 531 -10.92 -11.27 -26.40
N ASN A 532 -10.98 -10.10 -25.76
CA ASN A 532 -9.77 -9.37 -25.32
C ASN A 532 -8.82 -10.19 -24.44
N PHE A 533 -9.33 -10.99 -23.50
CA PHE A 533 -8.53 -11.81 -22.59
C PHE A 533 -8.74 -13.31 -22.81
N PHE A 534 -9.12 -13.70 -24.03
CA PHE A 534 -9.29 -15.10 -24.40
C PHE A 534 -8.01 -15.90 -24.11
N ASN A 535 -8.18 -17.08 -23.50
CA ASN A 535 -7.12 -18.02 -23.16
C ASN A 535 -5.97 -17.44 -22.32
N CYS A 536 -6.23 -16.36 -21.57
CA CYS A 536 -5.28 -15.81 -20.60
C CYS A 536 -5.28 -16.66 -19.33
N ARG A 537 -4.62 -17.82 -19.39
CA ARG A 537 -4.69 -18.89 -18.37
C ARG A 537 -4.13 -18.50 -17.02
N ASN A 538 -3.29 -17.47 -16.95
CA ASN A 538 -2.57 -17.08 -15.74
C ASN A 538 -3.26 -15.97 -14.93
N ILE A 539 -4.28 -15.31 -15.49
CA ILE A 539 -5.01 -14.24 -14.79
C ILE A 539 -5.73 -14.85 -13.59
N LYS A 540 -5.37 -14.37 -12.40
CA LYS A 540 -5.99 -14.77 -11.12
C LYS A 540 -6.95 -13.72 -10.60
N THR A 541 -6.60 -12.45 -10.78
CA THR A 541 -7.36 -11.31 -10.28
C THR A 541 -7.74 -10.40 -11.44
N VAL A 542 -8.98 -9.90 -11.39
CA VAL A 542 -9.53 -8.94 -12.35
C VAL A 542 -10.17 -7.83 -11.53
N SER A 543 -9.86 -6.57 -11.80
CA SER A 543 -10.52 -5.41 -11.20
C SER A 543 -11.32 -4.66 -12.28
N PHE A 544 -12.60 -4.41 -12.01
CA PHE A 544 -13.50 -3.67 -12.91
C PHE A 544 -13.81 -2.27 -12.38
N PRO A 545 -13.96 -1.26 -13.25
CA PRO A 545 -14.26 0.11 -12.83
C PRO A 545 -15.76 0.32 -12.68
N SER A 546 -16.12 1.37 -11.95
CA SER A 546 -17.51 1.80 -11.77
C SER A 546 -18.17 2.28 -13.08
N THR A 547 -17.39 2.66 -14.09
CA THR A 547 -17.88 3.12 -15.39
C THR A 547 -18.20 2.01 -16.41
N LEU A 548 -17.90 0.75 -16.09
CA LEU A 548 -18.03 -0.35 -17.06
C LEU A 548 -19.50 -0.72 -17.28
N THR A 549 -19.96 -0.64 -18.54
CA THR A 549 -21.35 -0.96 -18.91
C THR A 549 -21.49 -2.26 -19.70
N THR A 550 -20.47 -2.64 -20.47
CA THR A 550 -20.54 -3.75 -21.43
C THR A 550 -19.33 -4.68 -21.35
N ILE A 551 -19.57 -5.99 -21.24
CA ILE A 551 -18.56 -7.05 -21.35
C ILE A 551 -18.85 -7.86 -22.61
N GLY A 552 -17.92 -7.84 -23.56
CA GLY A 552 -18.03 -8.49 -24.87
C GLY A 552 -18.05 -10.03 -24.81
N ARG A 553 -18.25 -10.63 -25.98
CA ARG A 553 -18.29 -12.08 -26.19
C ARG A 553 -16.93 -12.71 -25.87
N GLY A 554 -16.93 -13.82 -25.14
CA GLY A 554 -15.74 -14.65 -24.91
C GLY A 554 -14.56 -13.93 -24.24
N VAL A 555 -14.79 -12.82 -23.54
CA VAL A 555 -13.72 -11.97 -22.98
C VAL A 555 -12.76 -12.74 -22.08
N PHE A 556 -13.26 -13.64 -21.23
CA PHE A 556 -12.47 -14.47 -20.31
C PHE A 556 -12.53 -15.95 -20.65
N GLU A 557 -12.96 -16.33 -21.86
CA GLU A 557 -13.07 -17.74 -22.24
C GLU A 557 -11.69 -18.43 -22.11
N TYR A 558 -11.62 -19.56 -21.40
CA TYR A 558 -10.40 -20.28 -20.99
C TYR A 558 -9.44 -19.53 -20.05
N CYS A 559 -9.88 -18.49 -19.33
CA CYS A 559 -9.14 -17.95 -18.19
C CYS A 559 -9.21 -18.91 -16.99
N ARG A 560 -8.36 -19.93 -16.99
CA ARG A 560 -8.43 -21.08 -16.06
C ARG A 560 -7.94 -20.80 -14.64
N SER A 561 -7.37 -19.64 -14.34
CA SER A 561 -6.87 -19.30 -12.99
C SER A 561 -7.71 -18.29 -12.22
N ILE A 562 -8.77 -17.75 -12.82
CA ILE A 562 -9.68 -16.81 -12.13
C ILE A 562 -10.45 -17.59 -11.06
N GLU A 563 -10.33 -17.17 -9.80
CA GLU A 563 -11.02 -17.83 -8.68
C GLU A 563 -12.35 -17.16 -8.32
N SER A 564 -12.49 -15.86 -8.60
CA SER A 564 -13.71 -15.10 -8.34
C SER A 564 -14.03 -14.16 -9.50
N ILE A 565 -15.31 -14.05 -9.81
CA ILE A 565 -15.86 -13.12 -10.80
C ILE A 565 -16.95 -12.31 -10.13
N TRP A 566 -16.91 -11.00 -10.29
CA TRP A 566 -18.00 -10.12 -9.92
C TRP A 566 -18.38 -9.18 -11.03
N ILE A 567 -19.65 -8.81 -11.06
CA ILE A 567 -20.21 -7.89 -12.04
C ILE A 567 -20.57 -6.58 -11.33
N PRO A 568 -19.94 -5.45 -11.68
CA PRO A 568 -20.29 -4.15 -11.10
C PRO A 568 -21.74 -3.75 -11.36
N LYS A 569 -22.31 -2.91 -10.50
CA LYS A 569 -23.70 -2.43 -10.63
C LYS A 569 -24.00 -1.65 -11.92
N SER A 570 -22.97 -1.10 -12.55
CA SER A 570 -23.04 -0.34 -13.80
C SER A 570 -23.13 -1.22 -15.05
N VAL A 571 -22.82 -2.52 -14.96
CA VAL A 571 -22.86 -3.42 -16.10
C VAL A 571 -24.30 -3.75 -16.48
N THR A 572 -24.65 -3.46 -17.74
CA THR A 572 -25.98 -3.69 -18.31
C THR A 572 -25.98 -4.70 -19.46
N SER A 573 -24.80 -5.14 -19.93
CA SER A 573 -24.69 -6.12 -21.02
C SER A 573 -23.49 -7.05 -20.84
N ILE A 574 -23.75 -8.35 -20.77
CA ILE A 574 -22.77 -9.45 -20.80
C ILE A 574 -23.13 -10.35 -21.98
N GLN A 575 -22.18 -10.61 -22.87
CA GLN A 575 -22.41 -11.45 -24.05
C GLN A 575 -22.15 -12.95 -23.78
N ALA A 576 -22.62 -13.80 -24.69
CA ALA A 576 -22.50 -15.25 -24.54
C ALA A 576 -21.03 -15.71 -24.45
N GLY A 577 -20.77 -16.72 -23.63
CA GLY A 577 -19.46 -17.38 -23.52
C GLY A 577 -18.38 -16.57 -22.81
N THR A 578 -18.69 -15.38 -22.26
CA THR A 578 -17.72 -14.51 -21.57
C THR A 578 -16.86 -15.26 -20.54
N PHE A 579 -17.42 -16.23 -19.81
CA PHE A 579 -16.75 -16.99 -18.75
C PHE A 579 -16.61 -18.50 -19.07
N GLY A 580 -16.70 -18.87 -20.35
CA GLY A 580 -16.62 -20.27 -20.76
C GLY A 580 -15.27 -20.88 -20.38
N GLY A 581 -15.27 -21.99 -19.64
CA GLY A 581 -14.03 -22.70 -19.30
C GLY A 581 -13.13 -21.99 -18.28
N CYS A 582 -13.67 -21.04 -17.51
CA CYS A 582 -13.03 -20.49 -16.32
C CYS A 582 -13.05 -21.51 -15.16
N SER A 583 -12.34 -22.62 -15.33
CA SER A 583 -12.51 -23.84 -14.52
C SER A 583 -12.16 -23.72 -13.04
N SER A 584 -11.48 -22.64 -12.61
CA SER A 584 -11.10 -22.40 -11.21
C SER A 584 -12.05 -21.46 -10.46
N VAL A 585 -13.11 -20.97 -11.11
CA VAL A 585 -14.07 -20.05 -10.48
C VAL A 585 -14.81 -20.76 -9.37
N LYS A 586 -14.66 -20.25 -8.15
CA LYS A 586 -15.33 -20.72 -6.93
C LYS A 586 -16.42 -19.77 -6.47
N LEU A 587 -16.37 -18.50 -6.90
CA LEU A 587 -17.34 -17.49 -6.54
C LEU A 587 -17.71 -16.68 -7.78
N MET A 588 -19.01 -16.59 -8.06
CA MET A 588 -19.56 -15.76 -9.13
C MET A 588 -20.73 -14.97 -8.57
N TYR A 589 -20.61 -13.64 -8.52
CA TYR A 589 -21.64 -12.78 -7.94
C TYR A 589 -21.86 -11.49 -8.75
N VAL A 590 -22.96 -10.81 -8.45
CA VAL A 590 -23.28 -9.49 -8.99
C VAL A 590 -23.32 -8.50 -7.83
N GLU A 591 -22.72 -7.33 -8.01
CA GLU A 591 -22.76 -6.26 -7.01
C GLU A 591 -24.21 -5.89 -6.68
N ALA A 592 -24.47 -5.58 -5.41
CA ALA A 592 -25.77 -5.07 -4.98
C ALA A 592 -26.16 -3.84 -5.82
N ASP A 593 -27.46 -3.62 -5.99
CA ASP A 593 -28.05 -2.53 -6.79
C ASP A 593 -27.83 -2.60 -8.31
N ASN A 594 -27.23 -3.68 -8.84
CA ASN A 594 -27.32 -3.92 -10.28
C ASN A 594 -28.79 -4.14 -10.67
N THR A 595 -29.27 -3.39 -11.67
CA THR A 595 -30.68 -3.43 -12.09
C THR A 595 -30.98 -4.45 -13.19
N VAL A 596 -29.94 -4.99 -13.84
CA VAL A 596 -30.05 -5.90 -14.99
C VAL A 596 -29.72 -7.34 -14.61
N TYR A 597 -28.74 -7.52 -13.73
CA TYR A 597 -28.25 -8.81 -13.29
C TYR A 597 -28.33 -8.94 -11.78
N ASP A 598 -28.52 -10.17 -11.30
CA ASP A 598 -28.32 -10.50 -9.90
C ASP A 598 -27.60 -11.85 -9.76
N SER A 599 -27.25 -12.16 -8.52
CA SER A 599 -26.77 -13.48 -8.09
C SER A 599 -27.58 -13.91 -6.86
N ARG A 600 -28.91 -13.94 -7.00
CA ARG A 600 -29.84 -14.24 -5.91
C ARG A 600 -29.56 -15.59 -5.25
N ASN A 601 -29.92 -15.72 -3.98
CA ASN A 601 -29.85 -16.98 -3.22
C ASN A 601 -28.45 -17.63 -3.21
N ASN A 602 -27.39 -16.82 -3.24
CA ASN A 602 -25.99 -17.28 -3.25
C ASN A 602 -25.72 -18.33 -4.35
N CYS A 603 -26.36 -18.17 -5.51
CA CYS A 603 -26.42 -19.21 -6.54
C CYS A 603 -25.10 -19.48 -7.28
N ASN A 604 -24.05 -18.67 -7.04
CA ASN A 604 -22.80 -18.69 -7.81
C ASN A 604 -23.04 -18.62 -9.32
N ALA A 605 -23.93 -17.72 -9.75
CA ALA A 605 -24.29 -17.51 -11.14
C ALA A 605 -24.68 -16.06 -11.38
N ILE A 606 -24.62 -15.65 -12.65
CA ILE A 606 -25.11 -14.35 -13.11
C ILE A 606 -26.46 -14.60 -13.79
N ILE A 607 -27.51 -14.02 -13.22
CA ILE A 607 -28.89 -14.16 -13.70
C ILE A 607 -29.37 -12.81 -14.20
N LYS A 608 -29.87 -12.76 -15.43
CA LYS A 608 -30.54 -11.59 -15.98
C LYS A 608 -31.96 -11.53 -15.42
N THR A 609 -32.28 -10.44 -14.75
CA THR A 609 -33.49 -10.33 -13.92
C THR A 609 -34.77 -10.26 -14.74
N ALA A 610 -34.72 -9.55 -15.87
CA ALA A 610 -35.89 -9.27 -16.72
C ALA A 610 -36.56 -10.52 -17.29
N ASP A 611 -35.80 -11.58 -17.54
CA ASP A 611 -36.27 -12.83 -18.17
C ASP A 611 -35.96 -14.09 -17.32
N ASN A 612 -35.42 -13.91 -16.11
CA ASN A 612 -34.93 -15.00 -15.26
C ASN A 612 -33.99 -15.96 -16.02
N GLU A 613 -33.12 -15.40 -16.86
CA GLU A 613 -32.15 -16.15 -17.64
C GLU A 613 -30.82 -16.27 -16.90
N LEU A 614 -30.36 -17.48 -16.62
CA LEU A 614 -29.00 -17.73 -16.15
C LEU A 614 -28.03 -17.55 -17.33
N VAL A 615 -27.31 -16.44 -17.36
CA VAL A 615 -26.43 -16.07 -18.49
C VAL A 615 -25.01 -16.62 -18.33
N ALA A 616 -24.57 -16.88 -17.09
CA ALA A 616 -23.31 -17.55 -16.80
C ALA A 616 -23.38 -18.26 -15.44
N GLY A 617 -22.77 -19.44 -15.38
CA GLY A 617 -22.53 -20.18 -14.14
C GLY A 617 -21.11 -20.74 -14.07
N CYS A 618 -20.82 -21.47 -12.99
CA CYS A 618 -19.58 -22.18 -12.72
C CYS A 618 -19.88 -23.57 -12.12
N THR A 619 -18.84 -24.29 -11.68
CA THR A 619 -18.98 -25.68 -11.19
C THR A 619 -19.71 -25.82 -9.86
N VAL A 620 -19.77 -24.73 -9.09
CA VAL A 620 -20.47 -24.68 -7.79
C VAL A 620 -21.81 -23.96 -7.88
N THR A 621 -22.31 -23.72 -9.10
CA THR A 621 -23.61 -23.08 -9.30
C THR A 621 -24.75 -23.93 -8.76
N VAL A 622 -25.59 -23.31 -7.94
CA VAL A 622 -26.88 -23.83 -7.52
C VAL A 622 -27.95 -23.03 -8.26
N ILE A 623 -28.53 -23.61 -9.32
CA ILE A 623 -29.52 -22.90 -10.15
C ILE A 623 -30.79 -22.64 -9.32
N PRO A 624 -31.19 -21.37 -9.08
CA PRO A 624 -32.41 -21.07 -8.32
C PRO A 624 -33.66 -21.57 -9.04
N ASN A 625 -34.68 -21.99 -8.28
CA ASN A 625 -35.97 -22.43 -8.82
C ASN A 625 -36.84 -21.29 -9.38
N THR A 626 -36.31 -20.07 -9.44
CA THR A 626 -36.91 -18.94 -10.17
C THR A 626 -36.37 -18.84 -11.60
N VAL A 627 -35.27 -19.51 -11.92
CA VAL A 627 -34.66 -19.48 -13.26
C VAL A 627 -35.54 -20.26 -14.22
N THR A 628 -35.94 -19.61 -15.33
CA THR A 628 -36.79 -20.21 -16.36
C THR A 628 -36.01 -20.62 -17.60
N THR A 629 -34.85 -19.98 -17.82
CA THR A 629 -34.02 -20.21 -19.00
C THR A 629 -32.55 -20.36 -18.63
N ILE A 630 -31.90 -21.41 -19.12
CA ILE A 630 -30.43 -21.52 -19.10
C ILE A 630 -29.91 -20.92 -20.41
N GLY A 631 -29.10 -19.87 -20.29
CA GLY A 631 -28.58 -19.08 -21.39
C GLY A 631 -27.56 -19.82 -22.26
N GLY A 632 -27.31 -19.25 -23.43
CA GLY A 632 -26.37 -19.84 -24.40
C GLY A 632 -24.95 -19.80 -23.86
N ALA A 633 -24.24 -20.93 -23.91
CA ALA A 633 -22.91 -21.09 -23.34
C ALA A 633 -22.76 -20.81 -21.83
N ALA A 634 -23.86 -20.83 -21.06
CA ALA A 634 -23.86 -20.51 -19.63
C ALA A 634 -22.91 -21.37 -18.78
N PHE A 635 -22.76 -22.65 -19.13
CA PHE A 635 -21.83 -23.62 -18.51
C PHE A 635 -20.84 -24.19 -19.52
N ALA A 636 -20.61 -23.52 -20.66
CA ALA A 636 -19.73 -24.04 -21.68
C ALA A 636 -18.29 -24.20 -21.15
N LEU A 637 -17.62 -25.26 -21.60
CA LEU A 637 -16.19 -25.54 -21.43
C LEU A 637 -15.74 -25.81 -19.99
N TYR A 638 -16.66 -25.95 -19.04
CA TYR A 638 -16.36 -26.42 -17.69
C TYR A 638 -16.09 -27.93 -17.70
N SER A 639 -14.87 -28.32 -18.08
CA SER A 639 -14.45 -29.72 -18.18
C SER A 639 -14.40 -30.46 -16.84
N ASN A 640 -14.63 -29.77 -15.72
CA ASN A 640 -14.75 -30.31 -14.37
C ASN A 640 -16.19 -30.30 -13.84
N LEU A 641 -17.17 -29.82 -14.62
CA LEU A 641 -18.59 -29.95 -14.30
C LEU A 641 -19.06 -31.37 -14.63
N THR A 642 -19.14 -32.23 -13.62
CA THR A 642 -19.56 -33.63 -13.74
C THR A 642 -21.01 -33.87 -13.32
N LYS A 643 -21.55 -32.98 -12.48
CA LYS A 643 -22.91 -33.06 -11.97
C LYS A 643 -23.54 -31.68 -11.89
N ILE A 644 -24.80 -31.58 -12.31
CA ILE A 644 -25.61 -30.39 -12.09
C ILE A 644 -27.09 -30.76 -11.92
N THR A 645 -27.83 -29.96 -11.16
CA THR A 645 -29.29 -30.06 -11.08
C THR A 645 -29.95 -28.88 -11.77
N ILE A 646 -30.86 -29.17 -12.69
CA ILE A 646 -31.72 -28.21 -13.38
C ILE A 646 -33.09 -28.21 -12.67
N PRO A 647 -33.50 -27.08 -12.06
CA PRO A 647 -34.75 -27.01 -11.31
C PRO A 647 -35.98 -27.05 -12.22
N GLY A 648 -37.12 -27.42 -11.66
CA GLY A 648 -38.35 -27.69 -12.42
C GLY A 648 -38.94 -26.46 -13.11
N SER A 649 -38.52 -25.27 -12.69
CA SER A 649 -38.87 -23.99 -13.30
C SER A 649 -38.24 -23.76 -14.68
N VAL A 650 -37.16 -24.47 -15.02
CA VAL A 650 -36.46 -24.27 -16.29
C VAL A 650 -37.26 -24.89 -17.42
N THR A 651 -37.75 -24.05 -18.32
CA THR A 651 -38.52 -24.47 -19.51
C THR A 651 -37.70 -24.42 -20.79
N LYS A 652 -36.54 -23.74 -20.79
CA LYS A 652 -35.71 -23.55 -21.99
C LYS A 652 -34.21 -23.64 -21.68
N ILE A 653 -33.47 -24.32 -22.56
CA ILE A 653 -32.00 -24.40 -22.52
C ILE A 653 -31.44 -24.02 -23.90
N LYS A 654 -30.70 -22.91 -23.93
CA LYS A 654 -30.16 -22.33 -25.18
C LYS A 654 -28.87 -23.01 -25.65
N ALA A 655 -28.42 -22.62 -26.84
CA ALA A 655 -27.40 -23.34 -27.59
C ALA A 655 -26.07 -23.35 -26.84
N SER A 656 -25.38 -24.48 -26.91
CA SER A 656 -24.08 -24.68 -26.27
C SER A 656 -24.07 -24.47 -24.74
N ALA A 657 -25.22 -24.43 -24.06
CA ALA A 657 -25.30 -24.20 -22.62
C ALA A 657 -24.34 -25.10 -21.82
N PHE A 658 -24.23 -26.38 -22.19
CA PHE A 658 -23.34 -27.37 -21.58
C PHE A 658 -22.26 -27.86 -22.55
N ARG A 659 -21.85 -27.02 -23.50
CA ARG A 659 -20.86 -27.41 -24.52
C ARG A 659 -19.56 -27.88 -23.87
N TYR A 660 -19.05 -29.07 -24.23
CA TYR A 660 -17.80 -29.66 -23.74
C TYR A 660 -17.65 -29.69 -22.21
N THR A 661 -18.75 -29.89 -21.49
CA THR A 661 -18.72 -30.29 -20.08
C THR A 661 -18.50 -31.79 -19.96
N LYS A 662 -18.07 -32.28 -18.78
CA LYS A 662 -17.91 -33.72 -18.51
C LYS A 662 -19.05 -34.28 -17.66
N LEU A 663 -20.29 -33.96 -18.02
CA LEU A 663 -21.46 -34.40 -17.25
C LEU A 663 -21.56 -35.92 -17.23
N ASP A 664 -21.36 -36.50 -16.05
CA ASP A 664 -21.59 -37.91 -15.75
C ASP A 664 -23.00 -38.12 -15.18
N GLU A 665 -23.51 -37.13 -14.44
CA GLU A 665 -24.85 -37.12 -13.85
C GLU A 665 -25.56 -35.80 -14.14
N LEU A 666 -26.79 -35.87 -14.64
CA LEU A 666 -27.66 -34.72 -14.85
C LEU A 666 -28.98 -34.98 -14.14
N HIS A 667 -29.34 -34.10 -13.21
CA HIS A 667 -30.63 -34.16 -12.53
C HIS A 667 -31.52 -33.07 -13.10
N VAL A 668 -32.71 -33.44 -13.59
CA VAL A 668 -33.67 -32.47 -14.10
C VAL A 668 -34.99 -32.67 -13.40
N GLU A 669 -35.50 -31.60 -12.83
CA GLU A 669 -36.70 -31.63 -11.98
C GLU A 669 -37.98 -31.27 -12.75
N ALA A 670 -37.83 -30.79 -13.98
CA ALA A 670 -38.94 -30.40 -14.82
C ALA A 670 -39.77 -31.63 -15.18
N THR A 671 -41.09 -31.53 -15.01
CA THR A 671 -42.00 -32.62 -15.37
C THR A 671 -42.21 -32.71 -16.88
N GLU A 672 -41.99 -31.59 -17.59
CA GLU A 672 -41.89 -31.52 -19.04
C GLU A 672 -40.42 -31.31 -19.45
N PRO A 673 -39.90 -32.06 -20.44
CA PRO A 673 -38.55 -31.85 -20.93
C PRO A 673 -38.34 -30.40 -21.40
N PRO A 674 -37.35 -29.67 -20.84
CA PRO A 674 -37.08 -28.31 -21.26
C PRO A 674 -36.76 -28.23 -22.76
N ALA A 675 -37.26 -27.19 -23.42
CA ALA A 675 -37.00 -26.95 -24.83
C ALA A 675 -35.51 -26.64 -25.05
N CYS A 676 -34.82 -27.55 -25.74
CA CYS A 676 -33.41 -27.42 -26.07
C CYS A 676 -33.24 -26.93 -27.51
N THR A 677 -32.37 -25.94 -27.72
CA THR A 677 -31.89 -25.62 -29.07
C THR A 677 -30.85 -26.65 -29.54
N PRO A 678 -30.60 -26.80 -30.86
CA PRO A 678 -29.51 -27.64 -31.34
C PRO A 678 -28.17 -27.28 -30.68
N ASN A 679 -27.32 -28.30 -30.43
CA ASN A 679 -26.01 -28.17 -29.80
C ASN A 679 -26.00 -27.80 -28.30
N THR A 680 -27.14 -27.87 -27.58
CA THR A 680 -27.18 -27.63 -26.12
C THR A 680 -26.11 -28.40 -25.34
N PHE A 681 -25.95 -29.69 -25.63
CA PHE A 681 -24.97 -30.60 -25.01
C PHE A 681 -23.82 -30.97 -25.96
N TYR A 682 -23.46 -30.09 -26.90
CA TYR A 682 -22.43 -30.37 -27.89
C TYR A 682 -21.08 -30.73 -27.22
N GLY A 683 -20.54 -31.92 -27.53
CA GLY A 683 -19.30 -32.40 -26.93
C GLY A 683 -19.45 -33.03 -25.54
N VAL A 684 -20.68 -33.24 -25.06
CA VAL A 684 -20.98 -34.09 -23.89
C VAL A 684 -21.23 -35.52 -24.37
N GLU A 685 -20.72 -36.51 -23.66
CA GLU A 685 -21.00 -37.93 -23.92
C GLU A 685 -22.39 -38.33 -23.39
N VAL A 686 -23.46 -37.76 -23.97
CA VAL A 686 -24.84 -37.91 -23.48
C VAL A 686 -25.26 -39.38 -23.31
N ALA A 687 -24.83 -40.27 -24.20
CA ALA A 687 -25.10 -41.72 -24.15
C ALA A 687 -24.46 -42.44 -22.94
N LYS A 688 -23.53 -41.81 -22.23
CA LYS A 688 -22.93 -42.31 -20.98
C LYS A 688 -23.37 -41.51 -19.76
N CYS A 689 -24.02 -40.36 -19.96
CA CYS A 689 -24.49 -39.50 -18.88
C CYS A 689 -25.80 -40.04 -18.30
N LYS A 690 -25.84 -40.19 -16.97
CA LYS A 690 -27.04 -40.60 -16.24
C LYS A 690 -27.97 -39.40 -16.06
N LEU A 691 -29.14 -39.47 -16.67
CA LEU A 691 -30.18 -38.45 -16.56
C LEU A 691 -31.24 -38.91 -15.57
N TYR A 692 -31.33 -38.23 -14.43
CA TYR A 692 -32.37 -38.45 -13.42
C TYR A 692 -33.51 -37.45 -13.63
N VAL A 693 -34.73 -37.98 -13.83
CA VAL A 693 -35.96 -37.20 -14.06
C VAL A 693 -37.08 -37.67 -13.10
N PRO A 694 -38.16 -36.88 -12.93
CA PRO A 694 -39.32 -37.33 -12.16
C PRO A 694 -39.89 -38.62 -12.73
N ILE A 695 -40.33 -39.54 -11.86
CA ILE A 695 -40.83 -40.87 -12.27
C ILE A 695 -41.94 -40.75 -13.33
N GLY A 696 -42.88 -39.82 -13.14
CA GLY A 696 -44.00 -39.60 -14.06
C GLY A 696 -43.60 -39.00 -15.42
N SER A 697 -42.35 -38.60 -15.60
CA SER A 697 -41.85 -37.88 -16.77
C SER A 697 -40.93 -38.73 -17.65
N ILE A 698 -40.55 -39.93 -17.23
CA ILE A 698 -39.60 -40.80 -17.95
C ILE A 698 -39.98 -40.97 -19.43
N GLU A 699 -41.25 -41.28 -19.72
CA GLU A 699 -41.71 -41.50 -21.09
C GLU A 699 -41.70 -40.21 -21.93
N LYS A 700 -41.91 -39.05 -21.30
CA LYS A 700 -41.80 -37.74 -21.98
C LYS A 700 -40.36 -37.44 -22.38
N TYR A 701 -39.41 -37.72 -21.49
CA TYR A 701 -37.98 -37.54 -21.77
C TYR A 701 -37.44 -38.52 -22.81
N LYS A 702 -37.95 -39.77 -22.86
CA LYS A 702 -37.63 -40.73 -23.92
C LYS A 702 -38.15 -40.31 -25.29
N ALA A 703 -39.27 -39.58 -25.34
CA ALA A 703 -39.85 -39.10 -26.58
C ALA A 703 -39.26 -37.76 -27.05
N ALA A 704 -38.66 -36.98 -26.15
CA ALA A 704 -38.14 -35.65 -26.46
C ALA A 704 -36.77 -35.70 -27.17
N ASP A 705 -36.65 -34.91 -28.24
CA ASP A 705 -35.37 -34.73 -28.94
C ASP A 705 -34.30 -34.17 -28.00
N ILE A 706 -33.04 -34.56 -28.24
CA ILE A 706 -31.85 -34.30 -27.40
C ILE A 706 -31.87 -35.07 -26.07
N TRP A 707 -33.01 -35.17 -25.40
CA TRP A 707 -33.15 -35.85 -24.11
C TRP A 707 -33.15 -37.38 -24.22
N LYS A 708 -33.70 -37.92 -25.31
CA LYS A 708 -33.78 -39.37 -25.58
C LYS A 708 -32.42 -40.08 -25.67
N ASP A 709 -31.35 -39.33 -25.90
CA ASP A 709 -29.99 -39.86 -26.11
C ASP A 709 -29.23 -40.09 -24.78
N PHE A 710 -29.83 -39.75 -23.64
CA PHE A 710 -29.26 -39.96 -22.30
C PHE A 710 -29.60 -41.34 -21.73
N ILE A 711 -28.83 -41.80 -20.72
CA ILE A 711 -29.23 -42.93 -19.88
C ILE A 711 -30.29 -42.42 -18.88
N ILE A 712 -31.56 -42.55 -19.25
CA ILE A 712 -32.69 -42.05 -18.44
C ILE A 712 -32.95 -43.01 -17.27
N LEU A 713 -32.86 -42.48 -16.06
CA LEU A 713 -33.10 -43.18 -14.79
C LEU A 713 -34.24 -42.52 -14.02
N ALA A 714 -35.04 -43.35 -13.35
CA ALA A 714 -35.90 -42.90 -12.27
C ALA A 714 -35.02 -42.52 -11.07
N GLY A 715 -35.12 -41.30 -10.55
CA GLY A 715 -34.36 -40.96 -9.34
C GLY A 715 -34.51 -39.54 -8.83
N VAL A 716 -35.60 -38.83 -9.19
CA VAL A 716 -36.06 -37.68 -8.44
C VAL A 716 -37.37 -38.07 -7.77
N ASP A 717 -37.25 -38.79 -6.65
CA ASP A 717 -38.39 -39.18 -5.83
C ASP A 717 -38.75 -38.00 -4.92
N ASP A 718 -39.99 -37.50 -5.05
CA ASP A 718 -40.60 -36.45 -4.22
C ASP A 718 -39.94 -35.06 -4.22
N ILE A 719 -40.21 -34.26 -5.25
CA ILE A 719 -40.12 -32.80 -5.14
C ILE A 719 -41.42 -32.29 -4.49
N THR A 720 -41.32 -31.76 -3.28
CA THR A 720 -42.27 -30.76 -2.78
C THR A 720 -41.55 -29.42 -2.81
N ALA A 721 -41.58 -28.73 -3.95
CA ALA A 721 -41.30 -27.30 -3.98
C ALA A 721 -42.60 -26.61 -3.58
N ASP A 722 -42.55 -25.70 -2.60
CA ASP A 722 -43.63 -24.75 -2.39
C ASP A 722 -43.27 -23.39 -3.02
N ASP A 723 -44.26 -22.51 -3.12
CA ASP A 723 -44.18 -21.21 -3.81
C ASP A 723 -43.20 -20.21 -3.14
N SER A 724 -42.44 -20.63 -2.11
CA SER A 724 -41.57 -19.76 -1.30
C SER A 724 -40.09 -19.70 -1.73
N SER A 725 -39.71 -20.31 -2.86
CA SER A 725 -38.34 -20.41 -3.39
C SER A 725 -37.36 -21.35 -2.66
N VAL A 726 -37.81 -22.05 -1.60
CA VAL A 726 -37.01 -23.07 -0.89
C VAL A 726 -37.32 -24.47 -1.42
N ALA A 727 -36.28 -25.23 -1.75
CA ALA A 727 -36.40 -26.61 -2.23
C ALA A 727 -35.67 -27.58 -1.28
N VAL A 728 -36.36 -28.65 -0.90
CA VAL A 728 -35.79 -29.77 -0.13
C VAL A 728 -35.81 -31.02 -1.00
N ARG A 729 -34.68 -31.68 -1.12
CA ARG A 729 -34.43 -32.80 -2.03
C ARG A 729 -33.76 -33.94 -1.31
N THR A 730 -33.83 -35.14 -1.86
CA THR A 730 -33.04 -36.28 -1.40
C THR A 730 -32.11 -36.78 -2.50
N VAL A 731 -30.82 -36.90 -2.21
CA VAL A 731 -29.79 -37.43 -3.10
C VAL A 731 -29.13 -38.63 -2.41
N GLY A 732 -29.51 -39.85 -2.81
CA GLY A 732 -29.13 -41.05 -2.06
C GLY A 732 -29.72 -40.99 -0.64
N ARG A 733 -28.85 -41.04 0.38
CA ARG A 733 -29.25 -40.88 1.80
C ARG A 733 -29.25 -39.43 2.28
N ASP A 734 -28.81 -38.48 1.48
CA ASP A 734 -28.66 -37.09 1.93
C ASP A 734 -29.92 -36.28 1.61
N ILE A 735 -30.35 -35.45 2.56
CA ILE A 735 -31.37 -34.42 2.40
C ILE A 735 -30.65 -33.13 2.07
N THR A 736 -30.88 -32.55 0.90
CA THR A 736 -30.26 -31.31 0.43
C THR A 736 -31.28 -30.19 0.34
N ILE A 737 -30.91 -29.01 0.80
CA ILE A 737 -31.77 -27.83 0.87
C ILE A 737 -31.14 -26.73 0.03
N SER A 738 -31.93 -26.14 -0.87
CA SER A 738 -31.51 -25.02 -1.70
C SER A 738 -32.53 -23.89 -1.63
N GLY A 739 -32.09 -22.66 -1.90
CA GLY A 739 -32.96 -21.48 -1.91
C GLY A 739 -33.28 -20.86 -0.53
N ALA A 740 -32.90 -21.51 0.57
CA ALA A 740 -33.03 -20.94 1.92
C ALA A 740 -31.82 -20.06 2.29
N PRO A 741 -31.99 -18.99 3.10
CA PRO A 741 -30.89 -18.20 3.67
C PRO A 741 -29.85 -19.06 4.41
N ASP A 742 -28.58 -18.65 4.43
CA ASP A 742 -27.50 -19.44 5.05
C ASP A 742 -27.69 -19.64 6.56
N ASP A 743 -28.24 -18.65 7.24
CA ASP A 743 -28.59 -18.66 8.66
C ASP A 743 -29.95 -19.31 8.94
N ALA A 744 -30.71 -19.68 7.90
CA ALA A 744 -32.00 -20.32 8.09
C ALA A 744 -31.83 -21.64 8.83
N LEU A 745 -32.49 -21.72 9.99
CA LEU A 745 -32.58 -22.93 10.77
C LEU A 745 -33.25 -24.03 9.93
N VAL A 746 -32.54 -25.14 9.82
CA VAL A 746 -33.01 -26.39 9.22
C VAL A 746 -33.29 -27.37 10.34
N GLU A 747 -34.49 -27.91 10.34
CA GLU A 747 -34.90 -28.97 11.25
C GLU A 747 -35.39 -30.17 10.45
N VAL A 748 -34.81 -31.34 10.69
CA VAL A 748 -35.21 -32.60 10.07
C VAL A 748 -35.75 -33.51 11.15
N TYR A 749 -36.93 -34.09 10.91
CA TYR A 749 -37.60 -35.03 11.81
C TYR A 749 -37.91 -36.33 11.07
N ASN A 750 -37.89 -37.47 11.76
CA ASN A 750 -38.45 -38.71 11.23
C ASN A 750 -39.98 -38.76 11.41
N THR A 751 -40.64 -39.80 10.88
CA THR A 751 -42.10 -39.98 11.00
C THR A 751 -42.62 -40.23 12.42
N ALA A 752 -41.75 -40.58 13.37
CA ALA A 752 -42.09 -40.67 14.79
C ALA A 752 -42.01 -39.29 15.49
N GLY A 753 -41.67 -38.23 14.76
CA GLY A 753 -41.51 -36.87 15.29
C GLY A 753 -40.18 -36.63 16.00
N MET A 754 -39.24 -37.58 15.97
CA MET A 754 -37.93 -37.41 16.57
C MET A 754 -37.03 -36.55 15.68
N THR A 755 -36.31 -35.60 16.30
CA THR A 755 -35.32 -34.77 15.63
C THR A 755 -34.14 -35.62 15.15
N VAL A 756 -33.89 -35.53 13.85
CA VAL A 756 -32.78 -36.17 13.13
C VAL A 756 -31.63 -35.16 12.97
N TYR A 757 -31.98 -33.90 12.72
CA TYR A 757 -31.02 -32.80 12.61
C TYR A 757 -31.67 -31.48 13.02
N SER A 758 -30.88 -30.60 13.65
CA SER A 758 -31.25 -29.20 13.89
C SER A 758 -29.98 -28.35 13.80
N GLY A 759 -29.96 -27.36 12.91
CA GLY A 759 -28.79 -26.52 12.65
C GLY A 759 -28.91 -25.79 11.31
N THR A 760 -27.81 -25.28 10.76
CA THR A 760 -27.84 -24.49 9.51
C THR A 760 -27.30 -25.22 8.28
N ALA A 761 -26.85 -26.49 8.43
CA ALA A 761 -26.32 -27.25 7.31
C ALA A 761 -27.38 -27.47 6.22
N LYS A 762 -26.96 -27.32 4.96
CA LYS A 762 -27.83 -27.48 3.79
C LYS A 762 -27.80 -28.88 3.19
N THR A 763 -26.93 -29.76 3.69
CA THR A 763 -26.88 -31.18 3.34
C THR A 763 -26.84 -31.99 4.63
N ILE A 764 -27.83 -32.86 4.81
CA ILE A 764 -28.04 -33.65 6.03
C ILE A 764 -28.08 -35.12 5.64
N ALA A 765 -27.12 -35.91 6.12
CA ALA A 765 -27.16 -37.36 5.91
C ALA A 765 -28.27 -37.98 6.77
N ALA A 766 -29.25 -38.60 6.13
CA ALA A 766 -30.32 -39.27 6.85
C ALA A 766 -29.80 -40.59 7.44
N PRO A 767 -30.18 -40.93 8.68
CA PRO A 767 -29.66 -42.10 9.38
C PRO A 767 -30.11 -43.43 8.75
N ALA A 768 -31.30 -43.44 8.13
CA ALA A 768 -31.86 -44.61 7.46
C ALA A 768 -32.79 -44.21 6.31
N SER A 769 -33.08 -45.15 5.42
CA SER A 769 -34.17 -45.02 4.45
C SER A 769 -35.50 -44.83 5.18
N GLY A 770 -36.31 -43.87 4.73
CA GLY A 770 -37.58 -43.55 5.38
C GLY A 770 -38.10 -42.17 5.00
N LEU A 771 -39.28 -41.83 5.53
CA LEU A 771 -39.89 -40.51 5.36
C LEU A 771 -39.37 -39.54 6.43
N TYR A 772 -39.04 -38.33 6.00
CA TYR A 772 -38.57 -37.25 6.85
C TYR A 772 -39.42 -35.99 6.63
N ILE A 773 -39.58 -35.21 7.68
CA ILE A 773 -40.17 -33.88 7.65
C ILE A 773 -39.03 -32.88 7.80
N VAL A 774 -38.91 -31.94 6.86
CA VAL A 774 -37.87 -30.91 6.87
C VAL A 774 -38.55 -29.56 7.01
N ARG A 775 -38.21 -28.82 8.06
CA ARG A 775 -38.63 -27.43 8.26
C ARG A 775 -37.45 -26.53 7.99
N VAL A 776 -37.64 -25.52 7.15
CA VAL A 776 -36.59 -24.54 6.85
C VAL A 776 -37.24 -23.25 6.36
N ALA A 777 -36.75 -22.09 6.80
CA ALA A 777 -37.19 -20.78 6.31
C ALA A 777 -38.72 -20.57 6.28
N GLY A 778 -39.43 -21.13 7.27
CA GLY A 778 -40.89 -20.99 7.41
C GLY A 778 -41.73 -22.02 6.63
N THR A 779 -41.09 -22.94 5.90
CA THR A 779 -41.77 -23.96 5.11
C THR A 779 -41.59 -25.36 5.70
N THR A 780 -42.47 -26.29 5.34
CA THR A 780 -42.44 -27.68 5.80
C THR A 780 -42.55 -28.62 4.62
N HIS A 781 -41.53 -29.44 4.43
CA HIS A 781 -41.42 -30.39 3.33
C HIS A 781 -41.45 -31.82 3.86
N LYS A 782 -42.08 -32.72 3.11
CA LYS A 782 -42.03 -34.15 3.38
C LYS A 782 -41.19 -34.80 2.29
N VAL A 783 -40.15 -35.51 2.66
CA VAL A 783 -39.21 -36.13 1.72
C VAL A 783 -39.00 -37.60 2.05
N ALA A 784 -38.88 -38.42 1.01
CA ALA A 784 -38.61 -39.85 1.13
C ALA A 784 -37.14 -40.13 0.82
N VAL A 785 -36.36 -40.48 1.84
CA VAL A 785 -34.97 -40.90 1.67
C VAL A 785 -34.94 -42.41 1.39
N LYS A 786 -34.31 -42.81 0.28
CA LYS A 786 -34.20 -44.22 -0.14
C LYS A 786 -32.98 -44.93 0.43
#